data_AF-A0A7Z9Q976-F1
#
_entry.id   AF-A0A7Z9Q976-F1
#
_cell.length_a   1.000
_cell.length_b   1.000
_cell.length_c   1.000
_cell.angle_alpha   90.00
_cell.angle_beta   90.00
_cell.angle_gamma   90.00
#
_symmetry.space_group_name_H-M   'P 1'
#
loop_
_entity.id
_entity.type
_entity.pdbx_description
1 polymer ?
#
loop_
_entity_poly.entity_id
_entity_poly.type
_entity_poly.pdbx_seq_one_letter_code
_entity_poly.pdbx_strand_id
1 'polypeptide(L)'
;MLYIYADERFMPSSTNVRIRVLHRMINIQYVANVEFRNIKFFGGSMDVKGLNILFEDCKFEHLHDITLPAYRNHGPLCAGLFSNNADFINCIFSRIPYVYSLKIGGLQSLVENCLFTNMDWWANPGGGGPSLGYVCRFVTIENSKIGGVGGSSLMEYCRIEDYIDPCDCSGINRGAHGAPRSMTRYNWIINGPGTNGIRFDGGATGAGNRRGDIHHNVTIGNHRGMRLKGDYHEVYHITSYDNWMWDIDLFTGKYAEPDNGFTLGNQHSLLKNSLVESSLGCSTSDCWPYPPSEYGGTNPTDANHLLESGIWFGRSLGYTLPHRELADPWYQTLILSDSDSVFTDGYYRPDDRTQDYDFRPRKGSSLIDAGVVIPGINDGQDLQYNWPPSYLGQNRRFVGDAPDIGAYEYGDSVYWIPGYRYPHPSFPIPRDNARDVIPDYSVVWNYPYKKDYSGTLAHVTINGPGVNRSGMFRYPNNVMFQEFQPGGFYTWAVTVDGMSGGTWSFQVDNDIFPLNDRSIDTTKHEIILPTNQKSLEVFNNNIAFFRFDVPSTIDESWDIDFNLFVKEIENLTGGIVVYKFDQLDWGEKNDQRNIGVIDHTLSTAIDTLHSLVPESPVSLNVSSIINEPGEYSFALAGLDSNDHVTFHSNEAMYRYDRIYPYTPYPAYWPSLSFTPSLDSVNIVLTMPQNDSTIVLRGTPGDSILFQWRLTHEMDYNVNSYILQIGLPYASNGGRSVDTLYIETEVNNNSVNISKDEILDMLVEAKVLQGEFEWNVTGILSTGEMVSVMSNSFSTVIDDKNYELTFPDEYRLYNNYPNPFNPVTTIAYDLKAWSIVNLQIFDIMGRKLMTLESSVKAPGHHYTMWNGKNSKGFQMASGVYFYRLTVENAITGKNAYTKVEKMMIIK
;
A
#
# COMPACT_ATOMS: atom_id res chain seq x y z
N MET A 1 -18.91 12.97 -44.71
CA MET A 1 -19.23 13.86 -43.57
C MET A 1 -19.06 13.06 -42.29
N LEU A 2 -18.42 13.64 -41.27
CA LEU A 2 -18.33 13.05 -39.94
C LEU A 2 -19.46 13.62 -39.10
N TYR A 3 -20.24 12.75 -38.45
CA TYR A 3 -21.28 13.14 -37.49
C TYR A 3 -20.82 12.71 -36.11
N ILE A 4 -20.82 13.64 -35.15
CA ILE A 4 -20.44 13.38 -33.75
C ILE A 4 -21.68 13.66 -32.91
N TYR A 5 -22.13 12.64 -32.17
CA TYR A 5 -23.14 12.82 -31.12
C TYR A 5 -22.38 12.99 -29.80
N ALA A 6 -22.41 14.21 -29.25
CA ALA A 6 -21.59 14.56 -28.11
C ALA A 6 -22.38 14.51 -26.80
N ASP A 7 -21.70 14.09 -25.74
CA ASP A 7 -22.15 14.25 -24.36
C ASP A 7 -22.08 15.73 -23.98
N GLU A 8 -23.08 16.23 -23.25
CA GLU A 8 -23.17 17.65 -22.85
C GLU A 8 -21.96 18.12 -22.03
N ARG A 9 -21.27 17.21 -21.35
CA ARG A 9 -20.02 17.49 -20.61
C ARG A 9 -18.82 17.70 -21.52
N PHE A 10 -18.88 17.25 -22.77
CA PHE A 10 -17.77 17.26 -23.73
C PHE A 10 -18.21 17.78 -25.10
N MET A 11 -18.74 19.00 -25.11
CA MET A 11 -19.19 19.62 -26.35
C MET A 11 -18.03 19.82 -27.34
N PRO A 12 -18.16 19.39 -28.61
CA PRO A 12 -17.11 19.50 -29.60
C PRO A 12 -16.80 20.97 -29.90
N SER A 13 -15.52 21.27 -30.02
CA SER A 13 -14.97 22.57 -30.39
C SER A 13 -13.89 22.38 -31.46
N SER A 14 -13.40 23.49 -32.00
CA SER A 14 -12.28 23.46 -32.94
C SER A 14 -10.96 22.98 -32.33
N THR A 15 -10.87 22.87 -31.00
CA THR A 15 -9.62 22.55 -30.28
C THR A 15 -9.63 21.21 -29.56
N ASN A 16 -10.80 20.60 -29.34
CA ASN A 16 -10.93 19.35 -28.57
C ASN A 16 -11.29 18.12 -29.42
N VAL A 17 -11.56 18.30 -30.72
CA VAL A 17 -11.77 17.18 -31.66
C VAL A 17 -10.48 16.89 -32.42
N ARG A 18 -10.00 15.65 -32.34
CA ARG A 18 -8.86 15.17 -33.12
C ARG A 18 -9.30 13.97 -33.97
N ILE A 19 -8.99 14.02 -35.26
CA ILE A 19 -9.26 12.94 -36.21
C ILE A 19 -7.92 12.40 -36.68
N ARG A 20 -7.82 11.07 -36.78
CA ARG A 20 -6.61 10.36 -37.15
C ARG A 20 -6.33 10.43 -38.65
N VAL A 21 -5.06 10.44 -39.05
CA VAL A 21 -4.63 10.23 -40.45
C VAL A 21 -4.39 8.74 -40.73
N LEU A 22 -4.72 8.26 -41.94
CA LEU A 22 -4.70 6.84 -42.32
C LEU A 22 -3.28 6.22 -42.45
N HIS A 23 -2.21 6.99 -42.32
CA HIS A 23 -0.84 6.57 -42.64
C HIS A 23 0.04 6.30 -41.40
N ARG A 24 1.13 5.55 -41.61
CA ARG A 24 2.24 5.42 -40.67
C ARG A 24 2.86 6.79 -40.40
N MET A 25 2.96 7.15 -39.12
CA MET A 25 3.57 8.40 -38.68
C MET A 25 5.10 8.33 -38.77
N ILE A 26 5.67 7.16 -38.44
CA ILE A 26 7.12 6.92 -38.44
C ILE A 26 7.40 5.59 -39.14
N ASN A 27 8.32 5.60 -40.10
CA ASN A 27 8.89 4.40 -40.71
C ASN A 27 10.40 4.58 -40.81
N ILE A 28 11.12 4.00 -39.86
CA ILE A 28 12.57 4.07 -39.75
C ILE A 28 13.13 2.68 -39.96
N GLN A 29 13.99 2.53 -40.97
CA GLN A 29 14.64 1.27 -41.31
C GLN A 29 16.14 1.48 -41.49
N TYR A 30 16.94 0.50 -41.05
CA TYR A 30 18.39 0.46 -41.23
C TYR A 30 19.15 1.62 -40.57
N VAL A 31 18.65 2.12 -39.44
CA VAL A 31 19.35 3.17 -38.67
C VAL A 31 20.22 2.59 -37.56
N ALA A 32 21.15 3.41 -37.06
CA ALA A 32 21.91 3.11 -35.86
C ALA A 32 22.01 4.36 -34.98
N ASN A 33 22.00 4.17 -33.65
CA ASN A 33 22.23 5.22 -32.65
C ASN A 33 21.21 6.37 -32.75
N VAL A 34 19.93 6.05 -32.63
CA VAL A 34 18.83 7.02 -32.68
C VAL A 34 18.10 7.02 -31.34
N GLU A 35 17.89 8.20 -30.77
CA GLU A 35 17.19 8.35 -29.49
C GLU A 35 15.98 9.29 -29.62
N PHE A 36 14.89 8.92 -28.97
CA PHE A 36 13.69 9.73 -28.78
C PHE A 36 13.50 9.93 -27.28
N ARG A 37 13.44 11.19 -26.83
CA ARG A 37 13.37 11.54 -25.41
C ARG A 37 12.24 12.52 -25.15
N ASN A 38 11.37 12.22 -24.19
CA ASN A 38 10.28 13.11 -23.76
C ASN A 38 9.34 13.52 -24.92
N ILE A 39 9.00 12.56 -25.80
CA ILE A 39 8.12 12.80 -26.95
C ILE A 39 6.77 12.12 -26.75
N LYS A 40 5.69 12.84 -27.07
CA LYS A 40 4.34 12.28 -27.17
C LYS A 40 4.02 11.92 -28.62
N PHE A 41 3.89 10.63 -28.87
CA PHE A 41 3.38 10.04 -30.10
C PHE A 41 1.87 9.84 -29.99
N PHE A 42 1.09 10.43 -30.90
CA PHE A 42 -0.37 10.42 -30.84
C PHE A 42 -0.98 10.09 -32.20
N GLY A 43 -1.88 9.10 -32.24
CA GLY A 43 -2.80 8.91 -33.37
C GLY A 43 -2.15 8.50 -34.69
N GLY A 44 -1.28 7.49 -34.69
CA GLY A 44 -0.71 6.88 -35.89
C GLY A 44 0.08 5.60 -35.57
N SER A 45 0.47 4.83 -36.58
CA SER A 45 1.35 3.65 -36.40
C SER A 45 2.83 3.96 -36.64
N MET A 46 3.68 3.11 -36.08
CA MET A 46 5.14 3.24 -36.14
C MET A 46 5.80 1.93 -36.55
N ASP A 47 6.85 1.99 -37.38
CA ASP A 47 7.74 0.87 -37.72
C ASP A 47 9.19 1.32 -37.57
N VAL A 48 9.92 0.68 -36.65
CA VAL A 48 11.25 1.14 -36.23
C VAL A 48 12.21 -0.03 -36.13
N LYS A 49 13.19 -0.08 -37.03
CA LYS A 49 14.16 -1.18 -37.14
C LYS A 49 15.57 -0.64 -37.30
N GLY A 50 16.49 -1.14 -36.49
CA GLY A 50 17.90 -0.73 -36.56
C GLY A 50 18.75 -1.33 -35.45
N LEU A 51 19.78 -0.60 -35.05
CA LEU A 51 20.70 -0.93 -33.96
C LEU A 51 20.76 0.23 -32.97
N ASN A 52 20.77 -0.04 -31.66
CA ASN A 52 20.86 0.99 -30.61
C ASN A 52 19.82 2.10 -30.78
N ILE A 53 18.53 1.71 -30.84
CA ILE A 53 17.42 2.67 -30.88
C ILE A 53 16.85 2.78 -29.47
N LEU A 54 16.71 3.99 -28.95
CA LEU A 54 16.17 4.25 -27.61
C LEU A 54 14.94 5.14 -27.67
N PHE A 55 13.89 4.74 -26.96
CA PHE A 55 12.77 5.59 -26.57
C PHE A 55 12.80 5.73 -25.05
N GLU A 56 12.98 6.95 -24.57
CA GLU A 56 13.04 7.25 -23.14
C GLU A 56 12.05 8.36 -22.76
N ASP A 57 11.34 8.20 -21.65
CA ASP A 57 10.36 9.16 -21.14
C ASP A 57 9.26 9.50 -22.17
N CYS A 58 8.98 8.59 -23.10
CA CYS A 58 8.06 8.83 -24.20
C CYS A 58 6.63 8.38 -23.85
N LYS A 59 5.65 9.04 -24.48
CA LYS A 59 4.23 8.68 -24.35
C LYS A 59 3.66 8.27 -25.69
N PHE A 60 3.03 7.12 -25.74
CA PHE A 60 2.43 6.51 -26.91
C PHE A 60 0.93 6.38 -26.67
N GLU A 61 0.15 7.23 -27.35
CA GLU A 61 -1.29 7.31 -27.11
C GLU A 61 -2.07 7.08 -28.40
N HIS A 62 -3.07 6.20 -28.35
CA HIS A 62 -3.93 5.91 -29.49
C HIS A 62 -3.16 5.47 -30.76
N LEU A 63 -2.05 4.73 -30.60
CA LEU A 63 -1.30 4.13 -31.70
C LEU A 63 -2.16 3.08 -32.42
N HIS A 64 -2.16 3.08 -33.75
CA HIS A 64 -2.93 2.13 -34.54
C HIS A 64 -2.59 2.19 -36.04
N ASP A 65 -2.61 1.06 -36.75
CA ASP A 65 -2.50 0.95 -38.22
C ASP A 65 -3.84 0.44 -38.82
N ILE A 66 -4.57 1.26 -39.60
CA ILE A 66 -5.86 0.86 -40.24
C ILE A 66 -5.63 0.23 -41.63
N THR A 67 -4.41 -0.16 -42.03
CA THR A 67 -4.19 -0.63 -43.40
C THR A 67 -5.05 -1.85 -43.78
N LEU A 68 -6.13 -1.55 -44.54
CA LEU A 68 -7.04 -2.36 -45.37
C LEU A 68 -7.60 -3.68 -44.76
N PRO A 69 -8.92 -3.95 -44.87
CA PRO A 69 -9.53 -5.21 -44.44
C PRO A 69 -8.82 -6.50 -44.91
N ALA A 70 -8.12 -6.46 -46.04
CA ALA A 70 -7.36 -7.58 -46.59
C ALA A 70 -6.09 -7.95 -45.78
N TYR A 71 -5.58 -7.07 -44.92
CA TYR A 71 -4.35 -7.31 -44.15
C TYR A 71 -4.59 -7.49 -42.64
N ARG A 72 -5.84 -7.56 -42.16
CA ARG A 72 -6.20 -7.64 -40.73
C ARG A 72 -5.46 -8.72 -39.92
N ASN A 73 -4.90 -9.73 -40.58
CA ASN A 73 -4.12 -10.82 -39.97
C ASN A 73 -2.60 -10.74 -40.22
N HIS A 74 -2.11 -9.62 -40.78
CA HIS A 74 -0.71 -9.44 -41.17
C HIS A 74 0.03 -8.63 -40.11
N GLY A 75 0.54 -9.30 -39.07
CA GLY A 75 1.13 -8.70 -37.86
C GLY A 75 2.03 -7.46 -38.10
N PRO A 76 3.01 -7.48 -39.01
CA PRO A 76 3.87 -6.32 -39.29
C PRO A 76 3.16 -5.12 -39.93
N LEU A 77 2.01 -5.33 -40.56
CA LEU A 77 1.22 -4.28 -41.24
C LEU A 77 0.12 -3.72 -40.34
N CYS A 78 -0.30 -4.43 -39.30
CA CYS A 78 -1.42 -4.05 -38.44
C CYS A 78 -1.04 -3.64 -37.02
N ALA A 79 0.26 -3.53 -36.71
CA ALA A 79 0.69 -3.14 -35.38
C ALA A 79 0.67 -1.62 -35.14
N GLY A 80 0.22 -1.17 -33.97
CA GLY A 80 0.34 0.23 -33.55
C GLY A 80 1.81 0.65 -33.46
N LEU A 81 2.66 -0.25 -32.97
CA LEU A 81 4.12 -0.14 -33.01
C LEU A 81 4.70 -1.49 -33.43
N PHE A 82 5.53 -1.48 -34.48
CA PHE A 82 6.42 -2.59 -34.80
C PHE A 82 7.86 -2.12 -34.56
N SER A 83 8.62 -2.84 -33.76
CA SER A 83 10.03 -2.56 -33.55
C SER A 83 10.90 -3.82 -33.52
N ASN A 84 12.17 -3.66 -33.91
CA ASN A 84 13.18 -4.72 -33.82
C ASN A 84 14.51 -4.13 -33.34
N ASN A 85 15.01 -4.63 -32.21
CA ASN A 85 16.19 -4.13 -31.49
C ASN A 85 16.08 -2.65 -31.07
N ALA A 86 14.97 -2.29 -30.43
CA ALA A 86 14.76 -0.97 -29.84
C ALA A 86 14.42 -1.10 -28.35
N ASP A 87 14.94 -0.17 -27.55
CA ASP A 87 14.73 -0.10 -26.12
C ASP A 87 13.66 0.93 -25.78
N PHE A 88 12.79 0.58 -24.85
CA PHE A 88 11.73 1.44 -24.33
C PHE A 88 11.90 1.54 -22.83
N ILE A 89 12.31 2.72 -22.36
CA ILE A 89 12.64 2.98 -20.95
C ILE A 89 11.73 4.09 -20.43
N ASN A 90 11.07 3.86 -19.30
CA ASN A 90 10.20 4.85 -18.67
C ASN A 90 9.08 5.39 -19.59
N CYS A 91 8.51 4.52 -20.43
CA CYS A 91 7.51 4.91 -21.43
C CYS A 91 6.08 4.56 -21.00
N ILE A 92 5.11 5.35 -21.47
CA ILE A 92 3.68 5.11 -21.21
C ILE A 92 2.95 4.83 -22.51
N PHE A 93 2.29 3.69 -22.60
CA PHE A 93 1.43 3.27 -23.70
C PHE A 93 -0.02 3.28 -23.22
N SER A 94 -0.89 4.04 -23.89
CA SER A 94 -2.27 4.18 -23.44
C SER A 94 -3.30 4.25 -24.56
N ARG A 95 -4.49 3.70 -24.29
CA ARG A 95 -5.69 3.81 -25.15
C ARG A 95 -5.47 3.33 -26.58
N ILE A 96 -4.70 2.25 -26.73
CA ILE A 96 -4.38 1.63 -28.02
C ILE A 96 -5.45 0.58 -28.34
N PRO A 97 -6.27 0.74 -29.41
CA PRO A 97 -7.55 0.05 -29.48
C PRO A 97 -7.59 -1.36 -30.11
N TYR A 98 -6.48 -1.98 -30.54
CA TYR A 98 -6.55 -3.13 -31.48
C TYR A 98 -5.60 -4.31 -31.19
N VAL A 99 -5.98 -5.51 -31.67
CA VAL A 99 -5.47 -6.87 -31.33
C VAL A 99 -3.95 -7.06 -31.48
N TYR A 100 -3.32 -6.28 -32.35
CA TYR A 100 -1.87 -6.29 -32.51
C TYR A 100 -1.29 -4.98 -32.01
N SER A 101 -1.58 -4.63 -30.76
CA SER A 101 -1.23 -3.32 -30.19
C SER A 101 0.24 -2.96 -30.43
N LEU A 102 1.16 -3.83 -29.99
CA LEU A 102 2.61 -3.61 -30.05
C LEU A 102 3.34 -4.91 -30.40
N LYS A 103 4.37 -4.82 -31.25
CA LYS A 103 5.30 -5.90 -31.59
C LYS A 103 6.73 -5.41 -31.43
N ILE A 104 7.23 -5.51 -30.21
CA ILE A 104 8.62 -5.22 -29.87
C ILE A 104 9.38 -6.55 -29.93
N GLY A 105 10.35 -6.64 -30.84
CA GLY A 105 11.15 -7.84 -31.05
C GLY A 105 12.65 -7.56 -31.11
N GLY A 106 13.41 -8.62 -31.35
CA GLY A 106 14.87 -8.56 -31.51
C GLY A 106 15.62 -8.95 -30.24
N LEU A 107 16.77 -9.60 -30.41
CA LEU A 107 17.56 -10.20 -29.32
C LEU A 107 18.22 -9.18 -28.37
N GLN A 108 18.19 -7.90 -28.73
CA GLN A 108 18.76 -6.80 -27.95
C GLN A 108 17.69 -5.83 -27.42
N SER A 109 16.40 -6.19 -27.46
CA SER A 109 15.32 -5.28 -27.05
C SER A 109 15.05 -5.34 -25.55
N LEU A 110 15.01 -4.16 -24.93
CA LEU A 110 14.64 -3.93 -23.53
C LEU A 110 13.32 -3.16 -23.43
N VAL A 111 12.40 -3.64 -22.58
CA VAL A 111 11.25 -2.87 -22.11
C VAL A 111 11.38 -2.74 -20.60
N GLU A 112 11.70 -1.53 -20.13
CA GLU A 112 11.98 -1.26 -18.71
C GLU A 112 11.14 -0.09 -18.20
N ASN A 113 10.55 -0.25 -17.02
CA ASN A 113 9.72 0.76 -16.38
C ASN A 113 8.63 1.32 -17.29
N CYS A 114 7.85 0.46 -17.95
CA CYS A 114 6.82 0.90 -18.88
C CYS A 114 5.41 0.62 -18.36
N LEU A 115 4.50 1.56 -18.57
CA LEU A 115 3.07 1.42 -18.24
C LEU A 115 2.25 1.20 -19.50
N PHE A 116 1.45 0.14 -19.54
CA PHE A 116 0.48 -0.14 -20.59
C PHE A 116 -0.92 -0.15 -19.99
N THR A 117 -1.76 0.79 -20.37
CA THR A 117 -3.10 0.96 -19.76
C THR A 117 -4.17 1.19 -20.81
N ASN A 118 -5.36 0.62 -20.62
CA ASN A 118 -6.47 0.74 -21.57
C ASN A 118 -6.10 0.24 -22.98
N MET A 119 -5.51 -0.95 -23.04
CA MET A 119 -5.09 -1.59 -24.28
C MET A 119 -6.21 -2.49 -24.84
N ASP A 120 -6.33 -2.54 -26.16
CA ASP A 120 -7.10 -3.49 -26.97
C ASP A 120 -8.64 -3.53 -26.77
N TRP A 121 -9.24 -2.38 -26.45
CA TRP A 121 -10.67 -2.26 -26.12
C TRP A 121 -11.65 -2.38 -27.32
N TRP A 122 -11.19 -2.43 -28.59
CA TRP A 122 -12.08 -2.37 -29.78
C TRP A 122 -12.15 -3.66 -30.62
N ALA A 123 -11.22 -4.62 -30.57
CA ALA A 123 -11.19 -5.69 -31.60
C ALA A 123 -11.13 -7.16 -31.10
N ASN A 124 -11.97 -7.98 -31.77
CA ASN A 124 -12.09 -9.45 -31.90
C ASN A 124 -11.50 -10.41 -30.82
N PRO A 125 -12.32 -11.32 -30.22
CA PRO A 125 -11.83 -12.41 -29.37
C PRO A 125 -10.96 -13.39 -30.18
N GLY A 126 -9.64 -13.30 -30.05
CA GLY A 126 -8.71 -14.06 -30.89
C GLY A 126 -7.30 -14.24 -30.36
N GLY A 127 -6.99 -13.77 -29.14
CA GLY A 127 -5.74 -14.12 -28.45
C GLY A 127 -4.47 -13.43 -28.95
N GLY A 128 -4.56 -12.16 -29.35
CA GLY A 128 -3.37 -11.34 -29.64
C GLY A 128 -3.11 -10.33 -28.53
N GLY A 129 -1.86 -10.25 -28.05
CA GLY A 129 -1.43 -9.20 -27.13
C GLY A 129 -0.06 -8.60 -27.50
N PRO A 130 0.43 -7.61 -26.73
CA PRO A 130 1.69 -6.96 -26.99
C PRO A 130 2.85 -7.96 -26.85
N SER A 131 3.80 -7.95 -27.79
CA SER A 131 5.07 -8.67 -27.63
C SER A 131 6.10 -7.69 -27.10
N LEU A 132 6.72 -7.98 -25.93
CA LEU A 132 7.51 -7.02 -25.15
C LEU A 132 9.03 -7.28 -25.18
N GLY A 133 9.57 -7.56 -26.36
CA GLY A 133 11.02 -7.66 -26.54
C GLY A 133 11.66 -8.90 -25.90
N TYR A 134 12.98 -8.83 -25.68
CA TYR A 134 13.79 -9.94 -25.17
C TYR A 134 13.91 -9.91 -23.63
N VAL A 135 14.05 -8.71 -23.07
CA VAL A 135 14.04 -8.44 -21.62
C VAL A 135 12.90 -7.48 -21.30
N CYS A 136 12.07 -7.87 -20.33
CA CYS A 136 10.97 -7.05 -19.84
C CYS A 136 11.05 -6.96 -18.32
N ARG A 137 11.05 -5.74 -17.77
CA ARG A 137 11.12 -5.51 -16.32
C ARG A 137 10.46 -4.22 -15.84
N PHE A 138 9.93 -4.24 -14.63
CA PHE A 138 9.19 -3.10 -14.05
C PHE A 138 8.04 -2.63 -14.96
N VAL A 139 7.34 -3.58 -15.58
CA VAL A 139 6.25 -3.27 -16.51
C VAL A 139 4.90 -3.46 -15.83
N THR A 140 4.04 -2.45 -15.89
CA THR A 140 2.62 -2.59 -15.51
C THR A 140 1.76 -2.72 -16.75
N ILE A 141 0.88 -3.70 -16.77
CA ILE A 141 -0.24 -3.79 -17.71
C ILE A 141 -1.52 -3.83 -16.91
N GLU A 142 -2.42 -2.87 -17.15
CA GLU A 142 -3.65 -2.72 -16.37
C GLU A 142 -4.83 -2.30 -17.23
N ASN A 143 -6.06 -2.58 -16.76
CA ASN A 143 -7.30 -2.12 -17.39
C ASN A 143 -7.37 -2.43 -18.90
N SER A 144 -6.97 -3.65 -19.28
CA SER A 144 -6.64 -3.95 -20.68
C SER A 144 -7.28 -5.24 -21.16
N LYS A 145 -7.84 -5.23 -22.37
CA LYS A 145 -8.45 -6.41 -22.98
C LYS A 145 -7.41 -7.22 -23.78
N ILE A 146 -6.37 -7.73 -23.12
CA ILE A 146 -5.22 -8.33 -23.80
C ILE A 146 -5.33 -9.85 -23.98
N GLY A 147 -5.15 -10.33 -25.20
CA GLY A 147 -5.00 -11.75 -25.55
C GLY A 147 -3.65 -12.37 -25.16
N GLY A 148 -3.03 -11.83 -24.12
CA GLY A 148 -1.80 -12.28 -23.49
C GLY A 148 -0.52 -11.56 -23.89
N VAL A 149 0.28 -11.19 -22.88
CA VAL A 149 1.56 -10.50 -23.07
C VAL A 149 2.59 -11.52 -23.54
N GLY A 150 3.23 -11.25 -24.67
CA GLY A 150 4.26 -12.13 -25.22
C GLY A 150 5.39 -12.32 -24.21
N GLY A 151 5.68 -13.57 -23.86
CA GLY A 151 6.68 -13.94 -22.86
C GLY A 151 8.10 -13.66 -23.34
N SER A 152 8.64 -12.50 -22.98
CA SER A 152 10.06 -12.12 -23.14
C SER A 152 10.97 -13.17 -22.50
N SER A 153 12.17 -13.41 -23.03
CA SER A 153 13.08 -14.43 -22.49
C SER A 153 13.38 -14.22 -20.99
N LEU A 154 13.51 -12.96 -20.56
CA LEU A 154 13.42 -12.59 -19.15
C LEU A 154 12.19 -11.71 -18.92
N MET A 155 11.33 -12.12 -17.98
CA MET A 155 10.21 -11.34 -17.48
C MET A 155 10.34 -11.21 -15.95
N GLU A 156 10.57 -10.00 -15.44
CA GLU A 156 10.76 -9.81 -14.01
C GLU A 156 10.20 -8.51 -13.44
N TYR A 157 9.72 -8.51 -12.20
CA TYR A 157 9.13 -7.31 -11.59
C TYR A 157 8.01 -6.72 -12.45
N CYS A 158 7.23 -7.53 -13.15
CA CYS A 158 6.07 -7.08 -13.94
C CYS A 158 4.76 -7.29 -13.18
N ARG A 159 3.86 -6.32 -13.28
CA ARG A 159 2.49 -6.39 -12.76
C ARG A 159 1.52 -6.44 -13.93
N ILE A 160 0.76 -7.53 -14.05
CA ILE A 160 -0.27 -7.71 -15.07
C ILE A 160 -1.58 -7.89 -14.32
N GLU A 161 -2.46 -6.92 -14.43
CA GLU A 161 -3.62 -6.78 -13.57
C GLU A 161 -4.85 -6.33 -14.37
N ASP A 162 -6.04 -6.69 -13.92
CA ASP A 162 -7.32 -6.27 -14.50
C ASP A 162 -7.36 -6.43 -16.02
N TYR A 163 -7.14 -7.66 -16.47
CA TYR A 163 -7.03 -7.97 -17.88
C TYR A 163 -8.06 -9.01 -18.32
N ILE A 164 -8.83 -8.67 -19.35
CA ILE A 164 -10.07 -9.38 -19.68
C ILE A 164 -10.02 -9.86 -21.13
N ASP A 165 -9.70 -11.13 -21.39
CA ASP A 165 -9.93 -11.73 -22.71
C ASP A 165 -10.37 -13.20 -22.58
N PRO A 166 -11.60 -13.59 -22.95
CA PRO A 166 -12.00 -14.99 -22.93
C PRO A 166 -11.35 -15.74 -24.11
N CYS A 167 -10.07 -16.07 -23.99
CA CYS A 167 -9.32 -16.86 -24.97
C CYS A 167 -8.43 -17.93 -24.32
N ASP A 168 -7.99 -18.89 -25.13
CA ASP A 168 -6.90 -19.81 -24.76
C ASP A 168 -5.56 -19.04 -24.81
N CYS A 169 -5.36 -18.12 -23.87
CA CYS A 169 -4.27 -17.13 -23.78
C CYS A 169 -3.88 -16.89 -22.31
N SER A 170 -2.90 -16.02 -22.03
CA SER A 170 -2.48 -15.78 -20.65
C SER A 170 -1.80 -14.44 -20.40
N GLY A 171 -1.84 -13.94 -19.16
CA GLY A 171 -1.12 -12.75 -18.74
C GLY A 171 0.32 -12.76 -19.25
N ILE A 172 1.10 -13.79 -18.90
CA ILE A 172 2.41 -14.09 -19.52
C ILE A 172 2.27 -15.32 -20.41
N ASN A 173 2.43 -15.17 -21.72
CA ASN A 173 2.24 -16.26 -22.69
C ASN A 173 3.52 -16.57 -23.48
N ARG A 174 4.06 -17.78 -23.34
CA ARG A 174 5.15 -18.32 -24.17
C ARG A 174 4.60 -19.31 -25.17
N GLY A 175 4.98 -19.15 -26.45
CA GLY A 175 4.65 -20.11 -27.50
C GLY A 175 5.43 -21.43 -27.35
N ALA A 176 5.17 -22.38 -28.25
CA ALA A 176 5.68 -23.77 -28.22
C ALA A 176 7.22 -23.99 -28.23
N HIS A 177 8.00 -22.91 -28.29
CA HIS A 177 9.47 -22.92 -28.23
C HIS A 177 10.01 -21.76 -27.39
N GLY A 178 9.17 -21.16 -26.55
CA GLY A 178 9.50 -19.94 -25.81
C GLY A 178 10.09 -20.18 -24.43
N ALA A 179 9.97 -21.40 -23.89
CA ALA A 179 10.46 -21.76 -22.56
C ALA A 179 12.00 -21.97 -22.44
N PRO A 180 12.71 -22.52 -23.44
CA PRO A 180 14.15 -22.77 -23.29
C PRO A 180 14.95 -21.52 -22.94
N ARG A 181 15.74 -21.59 -21.87
CA ARG A 181 16.57 -20.47 -21.36
C ARG A 181 15.74 -19.24 -20.99
N SER A 182 14.50 -19.45 -20.59
CA SER A 182 13.64 -18.37 -20.11
C SER A 182 13.62 -18.32 -18.58
N MET A 183 13.36 -17.12 -18.07
CA MET A 183 13.21 -16.84 -16.65
C MET A 183 11.99 -15.95 -16.43
N THR A 184 11.13 -16.32 -15.48
CA THR A 184 9.94 -15.56 -15.10
C THR A 184 9.91 -15.41 -13.58
N ARG A 185 10.23 -14.22 -13.05
CA ARG A 185 10.43 -14.04 -11.60
C ARG A 185 9.93 -12.73 -11.02
N TYR A 186 9.51 -12.71 -9.76
CA TYR A 186 9.06 -11.50 -9.06
C TYR A 186 7.91 -10.79 -9.78
N ASN A 187 6.93 -11.52 -10.35
CA ASN A 187 5.79 -10.93 -11.07
C ASN A 187 4.47 -11.12 -10.32
N TRP A 188 3.55 -10.18 -10.52
CA TRP A 188 2.14 -10.30 -10.15
C TRP A 188 1.28 -10.46 -11.39
N ILE A 189 0.45 -11.50 -11.43
CA ILE A 189 -0.54 -11.74 -12.47
C ILE A 189 -1.91 -11.94 -11.80
N ILE A 190 -2.70 -10.88 -11.79
CA ILE A 190 -3.86 -10.71 -10.93
C ILE A 190 -5.10 -10.43 -11.78
N ASN A 191 -6.23 -11.03 -11.41
CA ASN A 191 -7.55 -10.72 -11.98
C ASN A 191 -7.64 -10.86 -13.50
N GLY A 192 -7.34 -12.07 -14.00
CA GLY A 192 -7.53 -12.46 -15.39
C GLY A 192 -8.62 -13.53 -15.60
N PRO A 193 -9.89 -13.29 -15.26
CA PRO A 193 -10.92 -14.34 -15.10
C PRO A 193 -11.24 -15.14 -16.37
N GLY A 194 -10.87 -14.64 -17.56
CA GLY A 194 -11.02 -15.33 -18.85
C GLY A 194 -9.75 -15.99 -19.39
N THR A 195 -8.63 -15.89 -18.68
CA THR A 195 -7.28 -16.21 -19.18
C THR A 195 -6.46 -17.01 -18.19
N ASN A 196 -5.38 -17.67 -18.64
CA ASN A 196 -4.41 -18.20 -17.69
C ASN A 196 -3.53 -17.04 -17.14
N GLY A 197 -2.96 -17.15 -15.95
CA GLY A 197 -1.99 -16.18 -15.45
C GLY A 197 -0.66 -16.31 -16.21
N ILE A 198 -0.01 -17.46 -16.07
CA ILE A 198 1.20 -17.82 -16.82
C ILE A 198 0.92 -19.04 -17.69
N ARG A 199 1.35 -19.01 -18.95
CA ARG A 199 1.25 -20.18 -19.83
C ARG A 199 2.51 -20.39 -20.64
N PHE A 200 3.02 -21.62 -20.58
CA PHE A 200 3.93 -22.14 -21.60
C PHE A 200 3.13 -23.08 -22.49
N ASP A 201 2.94 -22.70 -23.76
CA ASP A 201 2.23 -23.53 -24.71
C ASP A 201 3.10 -24.68 -25.21
N GLY A 202 2.52 -25.76 -25.75
CA GLY A 202 3.22 -27.00 -26.14
C GLY A 202 3.09 -27.29 -27.63
N GLY A 203 4.12 -27.87 -28.26
CA GLY A 203 4.04 -28.35 -29.64
C GLY A 203 3.31 -29.69 -29.74
N ALA A 204 2.52 -29.92 -30.80
CA ALA A 204 1.84 -31.21 -31.01
C ALA A 204 2.82 -32.39 -31.18
N THR A 205 4.05 -32.10 -31.63
CA THR A 205 5.15 -33.05 -31.82
C THR A 205 6.48 -32.32 -31.60
N GLY A 206 7.01 -32.30 -30.37
CA GLY A 206 8.38 -31.81 -30.16
C GLY A 206 8.74 -31.37 -28.73
N ALA A 207 10.04 -31.46 -28.47
CA ALA A 207 10.77 -31.11 -27.25
C ALA A 207 10.89 -29.59 -26.97
N GLY A 208 10.12 -28.75 -27.67
CA GLY A 208 10.37 -27.31 -27.80
C GLY A 208 10.25 -26.49 -26.51
N ASN A 209 9.48 -26.96 -25.53
CA ASN A 209 9.36 -26.28 -24.23
C ASN A 209 9.95 -27.14 -23.14
N ARG A 210 11.16 -26.77 -22.74
CA ARG A 210 11.84 -27.34 -21.60
C ARG A 210 12.65 -26.27 -20.90
N ARG A 211 13.05 -26.52 -19.65
CA ARG A 211 14.06 -25.70 -18.96
C ARG A 211 13.68 -24.23 -18.97
N GLY A 212 12.48 -23.98 -18.47
CA GLY A 212 12.01 -22.64 -18.16
C GLY A 212 11.99 -22.50 -16.65
N ASP A 213 12.60 -21.43 -16.15
CA ASP A 213 12.78 -21.20 -14.73
C ASP A 213 11.73 -20.18 -14.28
N ILE A 214 11.09 -20.46 -13.16
CA ILE A 214 9.99 -19.66 -12.62
C ILE A 214 10.16 -19.59 -11.11
N HIS A 215 10.34 -18.39 -10.55
CA HIS A 215 10.39 -18.26 -9.09
C HIS A 215 9.81 -16.95 -8.56
N HIS A 216 9.21 -16.99 -7.37
CA HIS A 216 8.66 -15.79 -6.70
C HIS A 216 7.59 -15.08 -7.55
N ASN A 217 6.53 -15.80 -7.95
CA ASN A 217 5.42 -15.18 -8.70
C ASN A 217 4.10 -15.35 -7.95
N VAL A 218 3.26 -14.33 -8.04
CA VAL A 218 1.88 -14.34 -7.56
C VAL A 218 0.94 -14.48 -8.76
N THR A 219 0.08 -15.50 -8.75
CA THR A 219 -0.88 -15.78 -9.83
C THR A 219 -2.27 -16.06 -9.25
N ILE A 220 -3.14 -15.05 -9.24
CA ILE A 220 -4.39 -15.06 -8.47
C ILE A 220 -5.57 -14.48 -9.26
N GLY A 221 -6.80 -14.92 -8.97
CA GLY A 221 -8.00 -14.39 -9.62
C GLY A 221 -8.11 -14.68 -11.12
N ASN A 222 -7.34 -15.64 -11.65
CA ASN A 222 -7.30 -15.95 -13.08
C ASN A 222 -8.22 -17.14 -13.43
N HIS A 223 -8.44 -17.39 -14.73
CA HIS A 223 -9.10 -18.63 -15.16
C HIS A 223 -8.29 -19.89 -14.78
N ARG A 224 -6.97 -19.80 -14.93
CA ARG A 224 -5.98 -20.70 -14.34
C ARG A 224 -4.81 -19.85 -13.84
N GLY A 225 -4.21 -20.12 -12.70
CA GLY A 225 -3.01 -19.40 -12.25
C GLY A 225 -1.85 -19.67 -13.20
N MET A 226 -1.53 -20.95 -13.42
CA MET A 226 -0.45 -21.36 -14.32
C MET A 226 -0.81 -22.59 -15.14
N ARG A 227 -0.39 -22.62 -16.41
CA ARG A 227 -0.41 -23.82 -17.25
C ARG A 227 0.89 -24.00 -18.01
N LEU A 228 1.73 -24.89 -17.53
CA LEU A 228 3.06 -25.13 -18.06
C LEU A 228 3.09 -26.45 -18.82
N LYS A 229 3.21 -26.37 -20.15
CA LYS A 229 3.39 -27.54 -21.01
C LYS A 229 4.87 -27.67 -21.34
N GLY A 230 5.39 -28.90 -21.29
CA GLY A 230 6.81 -29.13 -21.48
C GLY A 230 7.34 -30.12 -20.46
N ASP A 231 8.64 -30.02 -20.16
CA ASP A 231 9.27 -30.78 -19.08
C ASP A 231 10.58 -30.10 -18.62
N TYR A 232 11.18 -30.55 -17.52
CA TYR A 232 12.37 -29.95 -16.91
C TYR A 232 12.18 -28.45 -16.56
N HIS A 233 10.97 -28.04 -16.19
CA HIS A 233 10.75 -26.71 -15.63
C HIS A 233 11.16 -26.68 -14.16
N GLU A 234 11.72 -25.56 -13.71
CA GLU A 234 12.07 -25.34 -12.30
C GLU A 234 11.12 -24.28 -11.76
N VAL A 235 10.21 -24.68 -10.87
CA VAL A 235 9.12 -23.83 -10.38
C VAL A 235 9.18 -23.71 -8.86
N TYR A 236 9.48 -22.52 -8.35
CA TYR A 236 9.73 -22.29 -6.93
C TYR A 236 8.97 -21.08 -6.40
N HIS A 237 8.64 -21.03 -5.11
CA HIS A 237 8.12 -19.80 -4.49
C HIS A 237 6.90 -19.22 -5.21
N ILE A 238 5.91 -20.06 -5.53
CA ILE A 238 4.68 -19.62 -6.21
C ILE A 238 3.59 -19.38 -5.18
N THR A 239 2.87 -18.28 -5.33
CA THR A 239 1.63 -18.02 -4.58
C THR A 239 0.46 -18.03 -5.57
N SER A 240 -0.42 -19.02 -5.46
CA SER A 240 -1.51 -19.23 -6.41
C SER A 240 -2.80 -19.69 -5.72
N TYR A 241 -3.81 -18.82 -5.76
CA TYR A 241 -5.13 -19.01 -5.16
C TYR A 241 -6.19 -18.18 -5.90
N ASP A 242 -7.46 -18.42 -5.61
CA ASP A 242 -8.62 -17.77 -6.23
C ASP A 242 -8.67 -17.92 -7.76
N ASN A 243 -8.02 -18.95 -8.30
CA ASN A 243 -8.08 -19.26 -9.72
C ASN A 243 -9.23 -20.22 -10.02
N TRP A 244 -9.95 -19.98 -11.11
CA TRP A 244 -11.21 -20.68 -11.41
C TRP A 244 -11.07 -22.20 -11.66
N MET A 245 -9.99 -22.66 -12.30
CA MET A 245 -9.83 -24.10 -12.64
C MET A 245 -8.57 -24.77 -12.10
N TRP A 246 -7.41 -24.16 -12.29
CA TRP A 246 -6.13 -24.72 -11.87
C TRP A 246 -5.30 -23.59 -11.31
N ASP A 247 -4.80 -23.76 -10.09
CA ASP A 247 -3.84 -22.82 -9.50
C ASP A 247 -2.50 -23.02 -10.20
N ILE A 248 -1.99 -24.25 -10.17
CA ILE A 248 -0.80 -24.65 -10.92
C ILE A 248 -1.11 -25.92 -11.70
N ASP A 249 -0.83 -25.91 -13.01
CA ASP A 249 -0.96 -27.08 -13.88
C ASP A 249 0.34 -27.34 -14.65
N LEU A 250 1.17 -28.24 -14.12
CA LEU A 250 2.26 -28.90 -14.82
C LEU A 250 1.69 -29.93 -15.80
N PHE A 251 1.16 -29.43 -16.90
CA PHE A 251 0.37 -30.21 -17.83
C PHE A 251 1.19 -31.28 -18.56
N THR A 252 0.81 -32.54 -18.43
CA THR A 252 1.56 -33.69 -18.98
C THR A 252 1.36 -33.91 -20.48
N GLY A 253 0.32 -33.32 -21.09
CA GLY A 253 0.04 -33.47 -22.53
C GLY A 253 0.78 -32.47 -23.41
N LYS A 254 0.75 -32.70 -24.74
CA LYS A 254 1.41 -31.85 -25.75
C LYS A 254 2.93 -31.74 -25.55
N TYR A 255 3.55 -32.89 -25.27
CA TYR A 255 4.99 -33.07 -25.13
C TYR A 255 5.43 -34.39 -25.79
N ALA A 256 6.67 -34.41 -26.28
CA ALA A 256 7.34 -35.60 -26.81
C ALA A 256 8.86 -35.43 -26.69
N GLU A 257 9.56 -36.45 -26.21
CA GLU A 257 11.02 -36.51 -26.26
C GLU A 257 11.53 -36.55 -27.71
N PRO A 258 12.67 -35.93 -28.05
CA PRO A 258 13.35 -36.20 -29.31
C PRO A 258 13.60 -37.71 -29.34
N ASP A 259 13.29 -38.32 -30.48
CA ASP A 259 13.59 -39.73 -30.77
C ASP A 259 12.73 -40.81 -30.07
N ASN A 260 11.80 -40.47 -29.15
CA ASN A 260 11.01 -41.46 -28.40
C ASN A 260 9.47 -41.40 -28.59
N GLY A 261 8.96 -40.57 -29.49
CA GLY A 261 7.51 -40.45 -29.72
C GLY A 261 6.76 -39.80 -28.55
N PHE A 262 5.49 -40.17 -28.34
CA PHE A 262 4.64 -39.59 -27.29
C PHE A 262 5.13 -39.98 -25.89
N THR A 263 5.61 -39.00 -25.12
CA THR A 263 5.98 -39.15 -23.70
C THR A 263 5.15 -38.17 -22.86
N LEU A 264 4.93 -38.49 -21.58
CA LEU A 264 4.28 -37.54 -20.67
C LEU A 264 5.27 -36.40 -20.38
N GLY A 265 4.81 -35.16 -20.52
CA GLY A 265 5.55 -33.98 -20.08
C GLY A 265 5.57 -33.84 -18.55
N ASN A 266 6.38 -32.93 -18.06
CA ASN A 266 6.51 -32.55 -16.65
C ASN A 266 6.84 -33.70 -15.68
N GLN A 267 7.46 -34.78 -16.15
CA GLN A 267 7.91 -35.87 -15.29
C GLN A 267 9.23 -35.54 -14.57
N HIS A 268 10.01 -34.60 -15.12
CA HIS A 268 11.32 -34.18 -14.62
C HIS A 268 11.35 -32.71 -14.18
N SER A 269 10.18 -32.08 -14.13
CA SER A 269 10.04 -30.72 -13.61
C SER A 269 10.04 -30.72 -12.09
N LEU A 270 10.39 -29.59 -11.49
CA LEU A 270 10.45 -29.41 -10.03
C LEU A 270 9.40 -28.39 -9.59
N LEU A 271 8.79 -28.64 -8.43
CA LEU A 271 7.85 -27.73 -7.77
C LEU A 271 8.15 -27.70 -6.28
N LYS A 272 8.57 -26.54 -5.74
CA LYS A 272 8.91 -26.39 -4.31
C LYS A 272 8.49 -25.04 -3.74
N ASN A 273 8.39 -24.94 -2.41
CA ASN A 273 8.08 -23.69 -1.68
C ASN A 273 6.84 -22.96 -2.21
N SER A 274 5.79 -23.69 -2.62
CA SER A 274 4.66 -23.12 -3.34
C SER A 274 3.36 -23.26 -2.54
N LEU A 275 2.65 -22.13 -2.44
CA LEU A 275 1.32 -22.00 -1.84
C LEU A 275 0.26 -22.17 -2.93
N VAL A 276 -0.55 -23.23 -2.82
CA VAL A 276 -1.53 -23.65 -3.81
C VAL A 276 -2.87 -23.90 -3.13
N GLU A 277 -3.95 -23.27 -3.59
CA GLU A 277 -5.25 -23.41 -2.91
C GLU A 277 -5.94 -24.74 -3.18
N SER A 278 -6.45 -24.94 -4.39
CA SER A 278 -7.57 -25.87 -4.63
C SER A 278 -7.28 -26.93 -5.69
N SER A 279 -6.46 -26.60 -6.70
CA SER A 279 -6.26 -27.44 -7.88
C SER A 279 -4.82 -27.46 -8.36
N LEU A 280 -4.17 -28.61 -8.26
CA LEU A 280 -2.76 -28.82 -8.59
C LEU A 280 -2.58 -29.95 -9.61
N GLY A 281 -2.18 -29.62 -10.84
CA GLY A 281 -1.70 -30.57 -11.83
C GLY A 281 -0.20 -30.77 -11.66
N CYS A 282 0.23 -31.95 -11.23
CA CYS A 282 1.62 -32.21 -10.89
C CYS A 282 1.95 -33.69 -11.00
N SER A 283 2.90 -34.03 -11.88
CA SER A 283 3.37 -35.40 -12.12
C SER A 283 4.81 -35.65 -11.67
N THR A 284 5.41 -34.68 -10.98
CA THR A 284 6.77 -34.80 -10.45
C THR A 284 6.79 -35.54 -9.10
N SER A 285 7.95 -36.08 -8.74
CA SER A 285 8.21 -36.71 -7.44
C SER A 285 8.05 -35.76 -6.27
N ASP A 286 8.15 -34.44 -6.47
CA ASP A 286 7.90 -33.47 -5.40
C ASP A 286 6.43 -33.54 -4.91
N CYS A 287 5.51 -34.03 -5.75
CA CYS A 287 4.09 -34.13 -5.42
C CYS A 287 3.61 -35.52 -5.00
N TRP A 288 4.41 -36.57 -5.25
CA TRP A 288 4.00 -37.95 -5.03
C TRP A 288 5.18 -38.82 -4.56
N PRO A 289 4.99 -39.68 -3.53
CA PRO A 289 6.03 -40.59 -3.07
C PRO A 289 6.19 -41.85 -3.95
N TYR A 290 5.39 -41.99 -5.01
CA TYR A 290 5.27 -43.17 -5.86
C TYR A 290 5.11 -42.77 -7.35
N PRO A 291 5.24 -43.69 -8.34
CA PRO A 291 5.36 -43.33 -9.75
C PRO A 291 4.04 -42.94 -10.45
N PRO A 292 4.08 -42.14 -11.54
CA PRO A 292 2.91 -41.63 -12.30
C PRO A 292 1.82 -42.63 -12.69
N SER A 293 2.17 -43.91 -12.84
CA SER A 293 1.23 -44.97 -13.21
C SER A 293 0.11 -45.21 -12.20
N GLU A 294 0.24 -44.70 -10.97
CA GLU A 294 -0.65 -45.06 -9.85
C GLU A 294 -1.64 -43.94 -9.47
N TYR A 295 -1.50 -42.72 -10.00
CA TYR A 295 -2.24 -41.55 -9.48
C TYR A 295 -2.79 -40.55 -10.49
N GLY A 296 -2.49 -40.71 -11.79
CA GLY A 296 -3.12 -39.90 -12.84
C GLY A 296 -2.66 -38.43 -12.97
N GLY A 297 -1.68 -37.98 -12.20
CA GLY A 297 -0.99 -36.69 -12.45
C GLY A 297 -1.59 -35.44 -11.80
N THR A 298 -2.63 -35.53 -10.97
CA THR A 298 -3.34 -34.34 -10.47
C THR A 298 -3.87 -34.50 -9.05
N ASN A 299 -3.92 -33.39 -8.32
CA ASN A 299 -4.47 -33.23 -6.97
C ASN A 299 -3.92 -34.26 -5.98
N PRO A 300 -2.61 -34.17 -5.66
CA PRO A 300 -2.00 -35.02 -4.63
C PRO A 300 -2.74 -34.91 -3.30
N THR A 301 -2.80 -36.03 -2.57
CA THR A 301 -3.59 -36.16 -1.34
C THR A 301 -2.73 -36.41 -0.10
N ASP A 302 -1.46 -36.79 -0.26
CA ASP A 302 -0.52 -36.95 0.84
C ASP A 302 0.06 -35.58 1.23
N ALA A 303 -0.58 -34.94 2.21
CA ALA A 303 -0.17 -33.62 2.69
C ALA A 303 1.23 -33.61 3.31
N ASN A 304 1.64 -34.67 4.01
CA ASN A 304 2.95 -34.74 4.65
C ASN A 304 4.07 -34.73 3.61
N HIS A 305 3.95 -35.55 2.57
CA HIS A 305 4.92 -35.58 1.47
C HIS A 305 5.05 -34.21 0.76
N LEU A 306 3.92 -33.52 0.58
CA LEU A 306 3.91 -32.19 -0.04
C LEU A 306 4.64 -31.16 0.83
N LEU A 307 4.37 -31.16 2.14
CA LEU A 307 5.00 -30.25 3.09
C LEU A 307 6.52 -30.47 3.20
N GLU A 308 7.02 -31.71 3.05
CA GLU A 308 8.47 -31.99 2.97
C GLU A 308 9.17 -31.29 1.79
N SER A 309 8.42 -30.97 0.73
CA SER A 309 8.90 -30.22 -0.44
C SER A 309 8.59 -28.72 -0.35
N GLY A 310 8.06 -28.24 0.77
CA GLY A 310 7.56 -26.88 0.95
C GLY A 310 6.32 -26.59 0.09
N ILE A 311 5.52 -27.60 -0.28
CA ILE A 311 4.28 -27.40 -1.04
C ILE A 311 3.13 -27.37 -0.04
N TRP A 312 2.56 -26.19 0.18
CA TRP A 312 1.31 -26.05 0.92
C TRP A 312 0.16 -26.16 -0.08
N PHE A 313 -0.62 -27.23 0.00
CA PHE A 313 -1.74 -27.47 -0.90
C PHE A 313 -3.06 -27.55 -0.13
N GLY A 314 -3.87 -26.51 -0.24
CA GLY A 314 -5.05 -26.34 0.60
C GLY A 314 -6.04 -27.50 0.49
N ARG A 315 -6.19 -28.08 -0.70
CA ARG A 315 -7.05 -29.26 -0.90
C ARG A 315 -6.57 -30.53 -0.20
N SER A 316 -5.26 -30.82 -0.15
CA SER A 316 -4.77 -31.98 0.62
C SER A 316 -4.88 -31.74 2.12
N LEU A 317 -4.82 -30.47 2.52
CA LEU A 317 -5.04 -29.98 3.88
C LEU A 317 -6.53 -29.71 4.19
N GLY A 318 -7.44 -30.53 3.65
CA GLY A 318 -8.87 -30.44 3.98
C GLY A 318 -9.61 -29.23 3.40
N TYR A 319 -9.18 -28.71 2.25
CA TYR A 319 -9.70 -27.49 1.63
C TYR A 319 -9.54 -26.24 2.52
N THR A 320 -8.37 -26.13 3.16
CA THR A 320 -7.93 -24.89 3.82
C THR A 320 -7.64 -23.79 2.79
N LEU A 321 -7.70 -22.54 3.24
CA LEU A 321 -7.69 -21.34 2.40
C LEU A 321 -6.42 -20.53 2.62
N PRO A 322 -5.67 -20.18 1.56
CA PRO A 322 -4.47 -19.36 1.66
C PRO A 322 -4.69 -18.01 2.34
N HIS A 323 -5.86 -17.38 2.20
CA HIS A 323 -6.14 -16.06 2.77
C HIS A 323 -5.87 -15.97 4.27
N ARG A 324 -6.11 -17.07 5.00
CA ARG A 324 -5.87 -17.14 6.44
C ARG A 324 -4.40 -17.22 6.82
N GLU A 325 -3.52 -17.53 5.88
CA GLU A 325 -2.10 -17.70 6.13
C GLU A 325 -1.30 -16.43 5.77
N LEU A 326 -1.95 -15.47 5.10
CA LEU A 326 -1.35 -14.25 4.55
C LEU A 326 -1.79 -13.03 5.36
N ALA A 327 -0.97 -11.96 5.32
CA ALA A 327 -1.16 -10.74 6.12
C ALA A 327 -2.42 -9.96 5.74
N ASP A 328 -2.51 -9.49 4.49
CA ASP A 328 -3.68 -8.76 3.99
C ASP A 328 -3.78 -8.96 2.46
N PRO A 329 -4.17 -10.18 2.03
CA PRO A 329 -4.10 -10.59 0.63
C PRO A 329 -5.23 -10.00 -0.22
N TRP A 330 -5.10 -10.15 -1.54
CA TRP A 330 -6.16 -9.84 -2.51
C TRP A 330 -7.31 -10.86 -2.42
N TYR A 331 -8.56 -10.43 -2.65
CA TYR A 331 -9.75 -11.30 -2.56
C TYR A 331 -10.61 -11.25 -3.81
N GLN A 332 -10.97 -12.40 -4.39
CA GLN A 332 -11.84 -12.45 -5.58
C GLN A 332 -13.25 -11.91 -5.35
N THR A 333 -13.81 -12.01 -4.14
CA THR A 333 -15.14 -11.47 -3.80
C THR A 333 -15.25 -9.98 -4.08
N LEU A 334 -14.20 -9.22 -3.77
CA LEU A 334 -14.26 -7.76 -3.80
C LEU A 334 -14.38 -7.20 -5.22
N ILE A 335 -14.06 -7.97 -6.26
CA ILE A 335 -14.26 -7.57 -7.67
C ILE A 335 -15.65 -7.94 -8.25
N LEU A 336 -16.45 -8.79 -7.58
CA LEU A 336 -17.69 -9.32 -8.16
C LEU A 336 -18.79 -8.26 -8.34
N SER A 337 -19.60 -8.38 -9.39
CA SER A 337 -20.67 -7.41 -9.65
C SER A 337 -21.81 -7.51 -8.64
N ASP A 338 -22.59 -6.43 -8.53
CA ASP A 338 -23.75 -6.41 -7.65
C ASP A 338 -24.86 -7.40 -8.01
N SER A 339 -24.88 -7.85 -9.26
CA SER A 339 -25.82 -8.85 -9.77
C SER A 339 -25.33 -10.29 -9.63
N ASP A 340 -24.14 -10.50 -9.06
CA ASP A 340 -23.57 -11.83 -8.87
C ASP A 340 -24.40 -12.65 -7.88
N SER A 341 -24.55 -13.95 -8.12
CA SER A 341 -25.44 -14.80 -7.32
C SER A 341 -24.99 -14.97 -5.88
N VAL A 342 -23.72 -14.67 -5.56
CA VAL A 342 -23.26 -14.52 -4.16
C VAL A 342 -24.12 -13.53 -3.38
N PHE A 343 -24.52 -12.41 -3.98
CA PHE A 343 -25.23 -11.32 -3.28
C PHE A 343 -26.76 -11.36 -3.45
N THR A 344 -27.30 -12.32 -4.21
CA THR A 344 -28.75 -12.42 -4.46
C THR A 344 -29.51 -13.26 -3.45
N ASP A 345 -28.82 -14.10 -2.67
CA ASP A 345 -29.44 -15.05 -1.71
C ASP A 345 -29.48 -14.53 -0.26
N GLY A 346 -29.45 -13.20 -0.06
CA GLY A 346 -29.60 -12.57 1.26
C GLY A 346 -28.28 -12.21 1.97
N TYR A 347 -27.16 -12.23 1.26
CA TYR A 347 -25.85 -11.82 1.80
C TYR A 347 -25.66 -10.32 1.81
N TYR A 348 -25.01 -9.84 2.88
CA TYR A 348 -24.55 -8.47 2.94
C TYR A 348 -23.34 -8.27 2.04
N ARG A 349 -23.37 -7.17 1.29
CA ARG A 349 -22.25 -6.71 0.47
C ARG A 349 -21.29 -5.94 1.39
N PRO A 350 -19.98 -6.15 1.30
CA PRO A 350 -19.03 -5.21 1.90
C PRO A 350 -19.21 -3.82 1.27
N ASP A 351 -19.26 -2.79 2.10
CA ASP A 351 -19.35 -1.40 1.63
C ASP A 351 -18.02 -0.95 0.98
N ASP A 352 -16.89 -1.41 1.54
CA ASP A 352 -15.57 -1.27 0.93
C ASP A 352 -15.23 -2.52 0.11
N ARG A 353 -14.81 -2.29 -1.13
CA ARG A 353 -14.46 -3.32 -2.13
C ARG A 353 -13.08 -3.12 -2.71
N THR A 354 -12.30 -2.26 -2.09
CA THR A 354 -10.94 -1.99 -2.51
C THR A 354 -10.04 -3.18 -2.19
N GLN A 355 -9.03 -3.45 -3.01
CA GLN A 355 -8.21 -4.67 -2.95
C GLN A 355 -6.92 -4.47 -2.18
N ASP A 356 -6.55 -5.41 -1.32
CA ASP A 356 -5.27 -5.45 -0.61
C ASP A 356 -4.22 -6.32 -1.30
N TYR A 357 -2.96 -6.10 -0.94
CA TYR A 357 -1.81 -6.66 -1.67
C TYR A 357 -0.66 -7.07 -0.74
N ASP A 358 -0.92 -7.41 0.52
CA ASP A 358 0.12 -7.96 1.41
C ASP A 358 0.11 -9.49 1.42
N PHE A 359 0.88 -10.04 0.48
CA PHE A 359 1.06 -11.49 0.32
C PHE A 359 2.15 -12.11 1.20
N ARG A 360 2.66 -11.42 2.24
CA ARG A 360 3.54 -12.07 3.22
C ARG A 360 2.73 -13.08 4.03
N PRO A 361 3.35 -14.16 4.52
CA PRO A 361 2.74 -14.93 5.60
C PRO A 361 2.42 -14.01 6.78
N ARG A 362 1.23 -14.15 7.39
CA ARG A 362 0.91 -13.40 8.63
C ARG A 362 1.63 -13.99 9.83
N LYS A 363 1.77 -13.22 10.91
CA LYS A 363 2.25 -13.75 12.19
C LYS A 363 1.43 -14.99 12.61
N GLY A 364 2.11 -16.05 13.05
CA GLY A 364 1.49 -17.33 13.44
C GLY A 364 1.11 -18.27 12.30
N SER A 365 1.35 -17.87 11.04
CA SER A 365 1.08 -18.68 9.84
C SER A 365 1.88 -19.99 9.81
N SER A 366 1.25 -21.04 9.27
CA SER A 366 1.86 -22.33 9.02
C SER A 366 2.89 -22.31 7.87
N LEU A 367 2.93 -21.22 7.09
CA LEU A 367 3.86 -21.03 5.97
C LEU A 367 5.25 -20.59 6.42
N ILE A 368 5.35 -20.00 7.61
CA ILE A 368 6.60 -19.43 8.13
C ILE A 368 7.58 -20.57 8.43
N ASP A 369 8.83 -20.44 7.99
CA ASP A 369 9.91 -21.44 8.19
C ASP A 369 9.53 -22.87 7.74
N ALA A 370 8.61 -23.00 6.78
CA ALA A 370 8.06 -24.31 6.36
C ALA A 370 8.56 -24.77 4.98
N GLY A 371 9.36 -23.95 4.31
CA GLY A 371 9.94 -24.22 3.00
C GLY A 371 11.31 -24.92 3.07
N VAL A 372 11.85 -25.20 1.90
CA VAL A 372 13.16 -25.84 1.72
C VAL A 372 14.17 -24.91 1.06
N VAL A 373 15.43 -25.02 1.45
CA VAL A 373 16.51 -24.20 0.87
C VAL A 373 16.76 -24.60 -0.58
N ILE A 374 16.75 -23.61 -1.48
CA ILE A 374 17.04 -23.76 -2.91
C ILE A 374 18.31 -22.94 -3.19
N PRO A 375 19.46 -23.60 -3.42
CA PRO A 375 20.73 -22.92 -3.58
C PRO A 375 20.70 -21.90 -4.71
N GLY A 376 21.05 -20.65 -4.41
CA GLY A 376 21.06 -19.58 -5.40
C GLY A 376 19.71 -18.90 -5.64
N ILE A 377 18.64 -19.29 -4.94
CA ILE A 377 17.30 -18.68 -5.05
C ILE A 377 16.89 -18.00 -3.75
N ASN A 378 17.05 -18.68 -2.60
CA ASN A 378 16.61 -18.17 -1.30
C ASN A 378 17.69 -18.25 -0.20
N ASP A 379 18.92 -18.65 -0.52
CA ASP A 379 20.00 -18.83 0.46
C ASP A 379 20.98 -17.63 0.52
N GLY A 380 20.70 -16.56 -0.21
CA GLY A 380 21.56 -15.38 -0.30
C GLY A 380 22.68 -15.47 -1.35
N GLN A 381 22.75 -16.57 -2.11
CA GLN A 381 23.74 -16.71 -3.18
C GLN A 381 23.18 -16.24 -4.52
N ASP A 382 23.98 -15.47 -5.26
CA ASP A 382 23.64 -15.03 -6.61
C ASP A 382 24.15 -16.02 -7.67
N LEU A 383 23.59 -17.24 -7.68
CA LEU A 383 23.94 -18.25 -8.69
C LEU A 383 23.24 -17.96 -10.02
N GLN A 384 23.91 -18.30 -11.12
CA GLN A 384 23.32 -18.16 -12.45
C GLN A 384 22.49 -19.41 -12.81
N TYR A 385 21.20 -19.18 -13.00
CA TYR A 385 20.24 -20.10 -13.61
C TYR A 385 20.16 -19.83 -15.13
N ASN A 386 18.99 -19.94 -15.79
CA ASN A 386 18.87 -19.52 -17.19
C ASN A 386 19.25 -18.05 -17.41
N TRP A 387 19.09 -17.21 -16.38
CA TRP A 387 19.48 -15.81 -16.37
C TRP A 387 20.24 -15.46 -15.08
N PRO A 388 21.24 -14.56 -15.15
CA PRO A 388 21.90 -14.06 -13.94
C PRO A 388 20.94 -13.18 -13.11
N PRO A 389 21.24 -12.97 -11.81
CA PRO A 389 20.64 -11.91 -11.02
C PRO A 389 20.80 -10.54 -11.70
N SER A 390 19.77 -9.72 -11.63
CA SER A 390 19.73 -8.38 -12.24
C SER A 390 20.54 -7.34 -11.46
N TYR A 391 20.83 -7.61 -10.20
CA TYR A 391 21.72 -6.85 -9.34
C TYR A 391 22.26 -7.75 -8.22
N LEU A 392 23.37 -7.34 -7.61
CA LEU A 392 23.98 -8.07 -6.48
C LEU A 392 23.03 -8.11 -5.28
N GLY A 393 22.80 -9.31 -4.73
CA GLY A 393 21.89 -9.55 -3.63
C GLY A 393 20.41 -9.55 -4.03
N GLN A 394 20.09 -9.78 -5.31
CA GLN A 394 18.70 -9.95 -5.73
C GLN A 394 18.07 -11.18 -5.07
N ASN A 395 18.80 -12.30 -5.04
CA ASN A 395 18.34 -13.52 -4.40
C ASN A 395 18.74 -13.46 -2.93
N ARG A 396 17.86 -12.85 -2.13
CA ARG A 396 18.09 -12.64 -0.70
C ARG A 396 18.09 -13.97 0.03
N ARG A 397 18.78 -13.98 1.18
CA ARG A 397 18.65 -15.08 2.14
C ARG A 397 17.29 -14.95 2.82
N PHE A 398 16.58 -16.07 2.96
CA PHE A 398 15.37 -16.19 3.77
C PHE A 398 15.57 -15.65 5.20
N VAL A 399 14.48 -15.29 5.85
CA VAL A 399 14.48 -14.80 7.23
C VAL A 399 13.95 -15.90 8.15
N GLY A 400 14.60 -16.11 9.29
CA GLY A 400 14.24 -17.19 10.21
C GLY A 400 15.13 -18.43 10.07
N ASP A 401 14.56 -19.58 10.39
CA ASP A 401 15.24 -20.88 10.43
C ASP A 401 15.19 -21.59 9.07
N ALA A 402 14.16 -21.33 8.24
CA ALA A 402 14.01 -21.86 6.89
C ALA A 402 13.26 -20.87 5.99
N PRO A 403 13.27 -21.04 4.65
CA PRO A 403 12.44 -20.22 3.76
C PRO A 403 10.96 -20.37 4.06
N ASP A 404 10.20 -19.32 3.78
CA ASP A 404 8.75 -19.37 3.87
C ASP A 404 8.15 -20.01 2.61
N ILE A 405 6.99 -20.64 2.76
CA ILE A 405 6.22 -21.16 1.62
C ILE A 405 5.48 -20.01 0.95
N GLY A 406 5.66 -19.86 -0.36
CA GLY A 406 5.06 -18.78 -1.14
C GLY A 406 6.11 -17.83 -1.72
N ALA A 407 5.67 -16.69 -2.21
CA ALA A 407 6.52 -15.76 -2.97
C ALA A 407 7.20 -14.68 -2.09
N TYR A 408 6.85 -14.62 -0.80
CA TYR A 408 7.29 -13.62 0.16
C TYR A 408 7.66 -14.25 1.49
N GLU A 409 8.50 -13.55 2.24
CA GLU A 409 9.04 -13.95 3.54
C GLU A 409 8.48 -13.04 4.64
N TYR A 410 8.07 -13.62 5.75
CA TYR A 410 7.69 -12.94 6.98
C TYR A 410 8.92 -12.29 7.61
N GLY A 411 8.77 -11.04 8.04
CA GLY A 411 9.87 -10.29 8.66
C GLY A 411 10.98 -9.81 7.71
N ASP A 412 10.91 -10.05 6.40
CA ASP A 412 11.91 -9.48 5.48
C ASP A 412 11.75 -7.96 5.37
N SER A 413 12.88 -7.26 5.39
CA SER A 413 12.97 -5.81 5.25
C SER A 413 12.74 -5.33 3.82
N VAL A 414 12.59 -6.25 2.86
CA VAL A 414 12.36 -5.99 1.45
C VAL A 414 11.08 -6.70 1.00
N TYR A 415 10.13 -5.90 0.56
CA TYR A 415 8.90 -6.35 -0.07
C TYR A 415 8.91 -5.91 -1.53
N TRP A 416 9.08 -6.84 -2.47
CA TRP A 416 9.10 -6.46 -3.88
C TRP A 416 7.68 -6.12 -4.36
N ILE A 417 7.50 -4.89 -4.86
CA ILE A 417 6.28 -4.43 -5.53
C ILE A 417 6.59 -4.34 -7.02
N PRO A 418 6.03 -5.23 -7.86
CA PRO A 418 6.33 -5.24 -9.29
C PRO A 418 5.56 -4.15 -10.03
N GLY A 419 5.98 -3.89 -11.26
CA GLY A 419 5.32 -2.96 -12.17
C GLY A 419 6.07 -1.64 -12.37
N TYR A 420 5.40 -0.74 -13.09
CA TYR A 420 5.81 0.62 -13.37
C TYR A 420 6.04 1.39 -12.06
N ARG A 421 7.25 1.95 -11.91
CA ARG A 421 7.61 2.83 -10.81
C ARG A 421 7.41 4.28 -11.22
N TYR A 422 6.63 4.99 -10.41
CA TYR A 422 6.36 6.42 -10.58
C TYR A 422 7.61 7.26 -10.24
N PRO A 423 7.66 8.55 -10.64
CA PRO A 423 8.76 9.44 -10.29
C PRO A 423 8.77 9.87 -8.81
N HIS A 424 7.85 9.37 -7.99
CA HIS A 424 7.77 9.58 -6.55
C HIS A 424 7.50 8.24 -5.84
N PRO A 425 7.76 8.13 -4.52
CA PRO A 425 7.31 6.99 -3.73
C PRO A 425 5.81 6.74 -3.92
N SER A 426 5.40 5.49 -4.01
CA SER A 426 4.03 5.12 -4.38
C SER A 426 3.65 3.74 -3.85
N PHE A 427 2.42 3.30 -4.12
CA PHE A 427 1.90 1.98 -3.73
C PHE A 427 2.03 1.71 -2.22
N PRO A 428 1.35 2.52 -1.38
CA PRO A 428 1.34 2.30 0.06
C PRO A 428 0.66 0.96 0.39
N ILE A 429 1.28 0.18 1.26
CA ILE A 429 0.66 -0.95 1.97
C ILE A 429 0.88 -0.69 3.47
N PRO A 430 -0.17 -0.56 4.29
CA PRO A 430 -1.58 -0.56 3.92
C PRO A 430 -1.91 0.57 2.94
N ARG A 431 -2.98 0.37 2.17
CA ARG A 431 -3.40 1.35 1.17
C ARG A 431 -3.84 2.66 1.81
N ASP A 432 -3.83 3.73 1.02
CA ASP A 432 -4.32 5.00 1.50
C ASP A 432 -5.82 4.96 1.81
N ASN A 433 -6.17 5.36 3.03
CA ASN A 433 -7.48 5.28 3.66
C ASN A 433 -7.99 3.85 3.87
N ALA A 434 -7.09 2.85 3.95
CA ALA A 434 -7.47 1.50 4.35
C ALA A 434 -8.13 1.52 5.74
N ARG A 435 -9.18 0.70 5.89
CA ARG A 435 -9.86 0.44 7.15
C ARG A 435 -9.60 -0.99 7.57
N ASP A 436 -9.84 -1.26 8.85
CA ASP A 436 -9.76 -2.62 9.41
C ASP A 436 -8.43 -3.29 9.07
N VAL A 437 -7.36 -2.49 9.01
CA VAL A 437 -6.02 -2.98 8.77
C VAL A 437 -5.69 -3.86 9.95
N ILE A 438 -5.44 -5.15 9.69
CA ILE A 438 -4.99 -6.06 10.74
C ILE A 438 -3.80 -5.39 11.43
N PRO A 439 -3.71 -5.39 12.76
CA PRO A 439 -2.62 -4.77 13.50
C PRO A 439 -1.20 -5.25 13.16
N ASP A 440 -1.00 -6.07 12.10
CA ASP A 440 0.29 -6.54 11.65
C ASP A 440 1.23 -5.37 11.27
N TYR A 441 2.47 -5.57 11.64
CA TYR A 441 3.27 -4.51 12.21
C TYR A 441 4.11 -3.81 11.16
N SER A 442 3.58 -3.27 10.06
CA SER A 442 4.43 -2.53 9.13
C SER A 442 3.71 -1.65 8.12
N VAL A 443 4.43 -0.63 7.64
CA VAL A 443 4.13 0.05 6.38
C VAL A 443 5.18 -0.27 5.32
N VAL A 444 4.75 -0.37 4.07
CA VAL A 444 5.54 -0.75 2.90
C VAL A 444 5.27 0.21 1.75
N TRP A 445 6.31 0.60 1.02
CA TRP A 445 6.19 1.51 -0.13
C TRP A 445 7.01 1.04 -1.33
N ASN A 446 6.67 1.51 -2.52
CA ASN A 446 7.50 1.34 -3.71
C ASN A 446 8.42 2.54 -3.92
N TYR A 447 9.69 2.28 -4.22
CA TYR A 447 10.65 3.33 -4.53
C TYR A 447 10.36 3.97 -5.91
N PRO A 448 10.66 5.27 -6.09
CA PRO A 448 10.57 5.90 -7.39
C PRO A 448 11.55 5.28 -8.39
N TYR A 449 11.23 5.35 -9.68
CA TYR A 449 12.09 4.80 -10.72
C TYR A 449 13.45 5.50 -10.76
N LYS A 450 14.52 4.70 -10.77
CA LYS A 450 15.89 5.13 -11.05
C LYS A 450 16.63 4.10 -11.88
N LYS A 451 17.59 4.56 -12.70
CA LYS A 451 18.55 3.70 -13.39
C LYS A 451 19.65 3.18 -12.47
N ASP A 452 19.99 3.97 -11.46
CA ASP A 452 20.96 3.62 -10.43
C ASP A 452 20.37 3.97 -9.06
N TYR A 453 20.21 2.93 -8.23
CA TYR A 453 19.72 3.07 -6.86
C TYR A 453 20.85 3.25 -5.85
N SER A 454 22.12 3.29 -6.27
CA SER A 454 23.27 3.50 -5.40
C SER A 454 23.09 4.77 -4.57
N GLY A 455 23.11 4.62 -3.24
CA GLY A 455 22.93 5.74 -2.32
C GLY A 455 21.50 6.25 -2.14
N THR A 456 20.50 5.64 -2.79
CA THR A 456 19.08 6.02 -2.63
C THR A 456 18.59 5.75 -1.22
N LEU A 457 17.99 6.77 -0.60
CA LEU A 457 17.49 6.71 0.78
C LEU A 457 16.04 7.19 0.85
N ALA A 458 15.19 6.43 1.54
CA ALA A 458 13.86 6.84 1.95
C ALA A 458 13.89 7.36 3.38
N HIS A 459 13.26 8.51 3.63
CA HIS A 459 12.84 8.99 4.94
C HIS A 459 11.35 8.70 5.11
N VAL A 460 11.02 7.91 6.13
CA VAL A 460 9.64 7.51 6.43
C VAL A 460 9.24 8.09 7.77
N THR A 461 8.03 8.63 7.87
CA THR A 461 7.44 9.13 9.11
C THR A 461 6.08 8.49 9.32
N ILE A 462 5.80 8.05 10.54
CA ILE A 462 4.52 7.48 10.97
C ILE A 462 4.06 8.25 12.20
N ASN A 463 2.82 8.74 12.17
CA ASN A 463 2.19 9.51 13.24
C ASN A 463 0.79 8.98 13.53
N GLY A 464 0.50 8.76 14.80
CA GLY A 464 -0.81 8.37 15.30
C GLY A 464 -0.74 8.04 16.79
N PRO A 465 -1.77 7.40 17.35
CA PRO A 465 -1.86 7.08 18.77
C PRO A 465 -0.71 6.18 19.21
N GLY A 466 0.01 6.57 20.27
CA GLY A 466 1.19 5.86 20.76
C GLY A 466 2.40 5.84 19.81
N VAL A 467 2.32 6.43 18.61
CA VAL A 467 3.35 6.33 17.57
C VAL A 467 3.69 7.71 16.99
N ASN A 468 4.91 8.16 17.22
CA ASN A 468 5.54 9.25 16.49
C ASN A 468 6.97 8.83 16.15
N ARG A 469 7.15 8.27 14.96
CA ARG A 469 8.40 7.63 14.56
C ARG A 469 8.83 8.07 13.19
N SER A 470 10.13 8.30 13.03
CA SER A 470 10.76 8.45 11.73
C SER A 470 11.93 7.49 11.56
N GLY A 471 12.25 7.16 10.31
CA GLY A 471 13.31 6.22 9.96
C GLY A 471 13.92 6.49 8.60
N MET A 472 15.19 6.09 8.45
CA MET A 472 15.93 6.16 7.18
C MET A 472 16.18 4.75 6.65
N PHE A 473 15.80 4.50 5.40
CA PHE A 473 15.89 3.18 4.77
C PHE A 473 16.69 3.27 3.47
N ARG A 474 17.70 2.40 3.35
CA ARG A 474 18.50 2.30 2.12
C ARG A 474 17.86 1.28 1.19
N TYR A 475 17.70 1.64 -0.08
CA TYR A 475 17.27 0.71 -1.12
C TYR A 475 18.13 -0.58 -1.07
N PRO A 476 17.53 -1.78 -1.13
CA PRO A 476 16.13 -2.06 -1.47
C PRO A 476 15.17 -2.12 -0.27
N ASN A 477 15.60 -1.85 0.96
CA ASN A 477 14.72 -1.96 2.13
C ASN A 477 13.55 -0.97 2.03
N ASN A 478 12.33 -1.49 2.07
CA ASN A 478 11.09 -0.74 1.90
C ASN A 478 9.98 -1.16 2.85
N VAL A 479 10.33 -1.83 3.95
CA VAL A 479 9.41 -2.23 5.01
C VAL A 479 9.85 -1.52 6.29
N MET A 480 8.93 -0.78 6.91
CA MET A 480 9.12 -0.19 8.24
C MET A 480 8.21 -0.91 9.21
N PHE A 481 8.78 -1.82 9.99
CA PHE A 481 8.02 -2.54 11.01
C PHE A 481 7.63 -1.61 12.16
N GLN A 482 6.35 -1.56 12.53
CA GLN A 482 5.78 -0.73 13.58
C GLN A 482 4.52 -1.39 14.14
N GLU A 483 4.45 -1.55 15.46
CA GLU A 483 3.22 -1.99 16.13
C GLU A 483 2.24 -0.84 16.32
N PHE A 484 0.95 -1.10 16.14
CA PHE A 484 -0.11 -0.09 16.18
C PHE A 484 -1.14 -0.41 17.26
N GLN A 485 -1.82 0.62 17.76
CA GLN A 485 -2.94 0.47 18.70
C GLN A 485 -4.19 0.02 17.92
N PRO A 486 -4.91 -1.01 18.39
CA PRO A 486 -6.21 -1.41 17.84
C PRO A 486 -7.19 -0.23 17.78
N GLY A 487 -7.99 -0.17 16.71
CA GLY A 487 -8.93 0.93 16.46
C GLY A 487 -8.27 2.28 16.13
N GLY A 488 -6.94 2.35 16.14
CA GLY A 488 -6.17 3.59 16.00
C GLY A 488 -6.08 4.10 14.56
N PHE A 489 -6.14 5.42 14.40
CA PHE A 489 -5.96 6.10 13.12
C PHE A 489 -4.53 6.60 12.94
N TYR A 490 -3.86 6.15 11.88
CA TYR A 490 -2.49 6.52 11.58
C TYR A 490 -2.37 7.32 10.29
N THR A 491 -1.33 8.15 10.23
CA THR A 491 -0.87 8.80 9.01
C THR A 491 0.60 8.51 8.84
N TRP A 492 1.05 8.36 7.60
CA TRP A 492 2.45 8.14 7.31
C TRP A 492 2.83 8.73 5.96
N ALA A 493 4.11 9.02 5.81
CA ALA A 493 4.63 9.66 4.60
C ALA A 493 6.02 9.12 4.28
N VAL A 494 6.33 9.08 2.99
CA VAL A 494 7.65 8.66 2.50
C VAL A 494 8.21 9.75 1.59
N THR A 495 9.45 10.14 1.86
CA THR A 495 10.24 11.00 0.99
C THR A 495 11.49 10.26 0.54
N VAL A 496 11.74 10.17 -0.76
CA VAL A 496 12.97 9.56 -1.29
C VAL A 496 13.79 10.63 -2.00
N ASP A 497 14.99 10.89 -1.49
CA ASP A 497 15.92 11.90 -2.01
C ASP A 497 15.25 13.28 -2.29
N GLY A 498 14.38 13.70 -1.38
CA GLY A 498 13.64 14.97 -1.46
C GLY A 498 12.32 14.92 -2.24
N MET A 499 11.97 13.80 -2.87
CA MET A 499 10.68 13.62 -3.55
C MET A 499 9.66 12.96 -2.62
N SER A 500 8.58 13.69 -2.30
CA SER A 500 7.48 13.19 -1.45
C SER A 500 6.52 12.30 -2.23
N GLY A 501 6.09 11.19 -1.61
CA GLY A 501 4.99 10.36 -2.08
C GLY A 501 3.60 10.87 -1.68
N GLY A 502 3.53 11.93 -0.87
CA GLY A 502 2.32 12.37 -0.19
C GLY A 502 2.23 11.84 1.25
N THR A 503 1.10 12.13 1.90
CA THR A 503 0.73 11.54 3.19
C THR A 503 -0.40 10.55 2.94
N TRP A 504 -0.24 9.34 3.45
CA TRP A 504 -1.23 8.28 3.42
C TRP A 504 -1.78 8.05 4.81
N SER A 505 -2.99 7.50 4.90
CA SER A 505 -3.60 7.15 6.18
C SER A 505 -4.19 5.75 6.18
N PHE A 506 -4.39 5.18 7.36
CA PHE A 506 -5.14 3.96 7.54
C PHE A 506 -5.71 3.89 8.96
N GLN A 507 -6.66 3.00 9.17
CA GLN A 507 -7.23 2.67 10.46
C GLN A 507 -6.97 1.19 10.76
N VAL A 508 -6.50 0.93 11.96
CA VAL A 508 -6.27 -0.42 12.47
C VAL A 508 -7.61 -1.01 12.92
N ASP A 509 -7.83 -2.30 12.65
CA ASP A 509 -8.96 -3.03 13.20
C ASP A 509 -8.96 -2.94 14.74
N ASN A 510 -10.14 -2.82 15.34
CA ASN A 510 -10.26 -2.87 16.79
C ASN A 510 -10.10 -4.29 17.33
N ASP A 511 -10.35 -5.28 16.48
CA ASP A 511 -10.27 -6.69 16.84
C ASP A 511 -8.91 -7.29 16.48
N ILE A 512 -8.34 -8.03 17.42
CA ILE A 512 -7.20 -8.92 17.18
C ILE A 512 -7.71 -10.35 17.09
N PHE A 513 -7.55 -10.97 15.94
CA PHE A 513 -7.90 -12.37 15.74
C PHE A 513 -6.79 -13.30 16.26
N PRO A 514 -7.12 -14.53 16.70
CA PRO A 514 -6.13 -15.47 17.16
C PRO A 514 -5.10 -15.75 16.07
N LEU A 515 -3.82 -15.78 16.45
CA LEU A 515 -2.74 -16.32 15.63
C LEU A 515 -3.10 -17.74 15.18
N ASN A 516 -3.62 -18.55 16.10
CA ASN A 516 -4.15 -19.89 15.86
C ASN A 516 -5.32 -20.15 16.81
N ASP A 517 -6.30 -20.92 16.35
CA ASP A 517 -7.27 -21.58 17.20
C ASP A 517 -7.44 -23.06 16.80
N ARG A 518 -7.73 -23.92 17.77
CA ARG A 518 -7.88 -25.35 17.50
C ARG A 518 -8.62 -26.10 18.58
N SER A 519 -9.52 -26.99 18.18
CA SER A 519 -10.05 -28.03 19.08
C SER A 519 -9.35 -29.36 18.87
N ILE A 520 -8.84 -29.94 19.96
CA ILE A 520 -8.08 -31.19 19.93
C ILE A 520 -8.53 -32.15 21.03
N ASP A 521 -8.50 -33.45 20.71
CA ASP A 521 -8.62 -34.53 21.69
C ASP A 521 -7.26 -34.71 22.38
N THR A 522 -7.16 -34.25 23.61
CA THR A 522 -5.91 -34.20 24.37
C THR A 522 -5.35 -35.59 24.72
N THR A 523 -6.06 -36.68 24.40
CA THR A 523 -5.61 -38.05 24.65
C THR A 523 -4.80 -38.66 23.50
N LYS A 524 -4.86 -38.11 22.29
CA LYS A 524 -4.25 -38.73 21.08
C LYS A 524 -2.76 -38.49 20.92
N HIS A 525 -2.24 -37.36 21.42
CA HIS A 525 -0.83 -36.96 21.37
C HIS A 525 -0.16 -37.23 20.01
N GLU A 526 -0.66 -36.58 18.96
CA GLU A 526 -0.20 -36.75 17.58
C GLU A 526 -0.09 -35.39 16.88
N ILE A 527 0.80 -35.28 15.89
CA ILE A 527 0.91 -34.06 15.09
C ILE A 527 -0.37 -33.88 14.29
N ILE A 528 -0.99 -32.71 14.40
CA ILE A 528 -2.11 -32.32 13.58
C ILE A 528 -1.65 -31.41 12.44
N LEU A 529 -2.30 -31.53 11.29
CA LEU A 529 -2.02 -30.69 10.12
C LEU A 529 -2.93 -29.45 10.12
N PRO A 530 -2.49 -28.34 9.48
CA PRO A 530 -3.24 -27.07 9.38
C PRO A 530 -4.44 -27.23 8.43
N THR A 531 -5.43 -27.98 8.88
CA THR A 531 -6.61 -28.39 8.13
C THR A 531 -7.79 -27.49 8.44
N ASN A 532 -8.75 -27.38 7.52
CA ASN A 532 -9.91 -26.50 7.70
C ASN A 532 -10.88 -26.97 8.82
N GLN A 533 -10.73 -26.46 10.04
CA GLN A 533 -11.60 -26.65 11.19
C GLN A 533 -12.46 -25.40 11.41
N LYS A 534 -13.61 -25.33 10.73
CA LYS A 534 -14.54 -24.19 10.81
C LYS A 534 -15.24 -24.00 12.16
N SER A 535 -15.10 -24.94 13.08
CA SER A 535 -15.77 -24.91 14.37
C SER A 535 -14.92 -25.52 15.45
N LEU A 536 -15.01 -24.93 16.63
CA LEU A 536 -14.29 -25.33 17.82
C LEU A 536 -15.24 -26.09 18.74
N GLU A 537 -15.11 -27.40 18.79
CA GLU A 537 -15.95 -28.29 19.58
C GLU A 537 -15.36 -28.48 20.97
N VAL A 538 -16.15 -28.25 22.01
CA VAL A 538 -15.75 -28.44 23.41
C VAL A 538 -16.62 -29.53 24.01
N PHE A 539 -16.07 -30.72 24.21
CA PHE A 539 -16.77 -31.84 24.85
C PHE A 539 -15.79 -32.88 25.41
N ASN A 540 -16.06 -33.43 26.59
CA ASN A 540 -15.28 -34.50 27.21
C ASN A 540 -13.76 -34.21 27.24
N ASN A 541 -12.95 -34.83 26.37
CA ASN A 541 -11.50 -34.61 26.25
C ASN A 541 -11.11 -33.64 25.11
N ASN A 542 -12.09 -33.17 24.34
CA ASN A 542 -11.89 -32.22 23.26
C ASN A 542 -11.91 -30.80 23.85
N ILE A 543 -10.76 -30.13 23.78
CA ILE A 543 -10.55 -28.79 24.34
C ILE A 543 -10.22 -27.84 23.19
N ALA A 544 -10.85 -26.66 23.19
CA ALA A 544 -10.55 -25.61 22.23
C ALA A 544 -9.47 -24.69 22.78
N PHE A 545 -8.44 -24.38 21.99
CA PHE A 545 -7.31 -23.53 22.33
C PHE A 545 -7.26 -22.31 21.41
N PHE A 546 -6.81 -21.18 21.95
CA PHE A 546 -6.67 -19.92 21.23
C PHE A 546 -5.32 -19.31 21.60
N ARG A 547 -4.60 -18.77 20.63
CA ARG A 547 -3.34 -18.04 20.83
C ARG A 547 -3.45 -16.65 20.24
N PHE A 548 -3.19 -15.63 21.04
CA PHE A 548 -3.21 -14.22 20.66
C PHE A 548 -1.84 -13.59 20.91
N ASP A 549 -1.56 -12.51 20.19
CA ASP A 549 -0.40 -11.65 20.39
C ASP A 549 -0.89 -10.22 20.58
N VAL A 550 -0.69 -9.68 21.78
CA VAL A 550 -1.15 -8.36 22.17
C VAL A 550 -0.02 -7.34 21.94
N PRO A 551 -0.26 -6.28 21.14
CA PRO A 551 0.77 -5.30 20.76
C PRO A 551 1.41 -4.60 21.96
N SER A 552 2.69 -4.22 21.81
CA SER A 552 3.46 -3.43 22.79
C SER A 552 2.91 -2.04 23.08
N THR A 553 1.95 -1.60 22.28
CA THR A 553 1.26 -0.31 22.41
C THR A 553 0.07 -0.35 23.37
N ILE A 554 -0.32 -1.53 23.85
CA ILE A 554 -1.39 -1.75 24.84
C ILE A 554 -0.82 -1.73 26.26
N ASP A 555 -1.57 -1.16 27.21
CA ASP A 555 -1.23 -1.11 28.63
C ASP A 555 -2.47 -1.33 29.52
N GLU A 556 -2.31 -1.18 30.84
CA GLU A 556 -3.38 -1.37 31.84
C GLU A 556 -4.55 -0.39 31.73
N SER A 557 -4.46 0.63 30.87
CA SER A 557 -5.54 1.60 30.64
C SER A 557 -6.57 1.16 29.61
N TRP A 558 -6.43 -0.04 29.06
CA TRP A 558 -7.34 -0.60 28.07
C TRP A 558 -8.23 -1.67 28.70
N ASP A 559 -9.53 -1.55 28.45
CA ASP A 559 -10.45 -2.65 28.70
C ASP A 559 -10.34 -3.62 27.52
N ILE A 560 -10.19 -4.91 27.83
CA ILE A 560 -10.00 -5.96 26.83
C ILE A 560 -11.06 -7.02 27.04
N ASP A 561 -11.80 -7.29 25.97
CA ASP A 561 -12.85 -8.29 25.95
C ASP A 561 -12.46 -9.44 25.02
N PHE A 562 -12.54 -10.67 25.53
CA PHE A 562 -12.39 -11.88 24.75
C PHE A 562 -13.75 -12.30 24.20
N ASN A 563 -13.89 -12.19 22.89
CA ASN A 563 -15.11 -12.48 22.17
C ASN A 563 -15.08 -13.88 21.57
N LEU A 564 -16.23 -14.54 21.67
CA LEU A 564 -16.53 -15.85 21.13
C LEU A 564 -17.90 -15.80 20.46
N PHE A 565 -18.16 -16.73 19.55
CA PHE A 565 -19.48 -16.89 18.98
C PHE A 565 -19.95 -18.33 19.11
N VAL A 566 -21.06 -18.53 19.81
CA VAL A 566 -21.67 -19.84 19.99
C VAL A 566 -22.35 -20.22 18.69
N LYS A 567 -21.91 -21.32 18.10
CA LYS A 567 -22.55 -21.89 16.92
C LYS A 567 -23.73 -22.75 17.34
N GLU A 568 -23.44 -23.82 18.09
CA GLU A 568 -24.41 -24.85 18.45
C GLU A 568 -24.22 -25.28 19.91
N ILE A 569 -25.32 -25.68 20.56
CA ILE A 569 -25.33 -26.26 21.90
C ILE A 569 -26.02 -27.62 21.81
N GLU A 570 -25.25 -28.69 21.95
CA GLU A 570 -25.81 -30.04 22.00
C GLU A 570 -26.30 -30.38 23.41
N ASN A 571 -25.49 -30.07 24.43
CA ASN A 571 -25.85 -30.23 25.82
C ASN A 571 -25.05 -29.26 26.70
N LEU A 572 -25.70 -28.61 27.67
CA LEU A 572 -25.02 -27.72 28.62
C LEU A 572 -25.72 -27.81 29.97
N THR A 573 -25.09 -28.54 30.89
CA THR A 573 -25.61 -28.82 32.24
C THR A 573 -24.73 -28.23 33.32
N GLY A 574 -23.41 -28.29 33.15
CA GLY A 574 -22.42 -27.67 34.03
C GLY A 574 -22.11 -26.26 33.56
N GLY A 575 -21.37 -26.14 32.46
CA GLY A 575 -20.89 -24.89 31.89
C GLY A 575 -19.63 -25.11 31.06
N ILE A 576 -19.24 -24.13 30.25
CA ILE A 576 -17.93 -24.14 29.58
C ILE A 576 -16.98 -23.25 30.37
N VAL A 577 -15.88 -23.81 30.88
CA VAL A 577 -14.89 -23.07 31.66
C VAL A 577 -13.85 -22.49 30.72
N VAL A 578 -13.55 -21.20 30.90
CA VAL A 578 -12.45 -20.50 30.23
C VAL A 578 -11.22 -20.60 31.11
N TYR A 579 -10.14 -21.15 30.60
CA TYR A 579 -8.85 -21.28 31.30
C TYR A 579 -7.79 -20.40 30.64
N LYS A 580 -6.86 -19.93 31.46
CA LYS A 580 -5.54 -19.54 30.96
C LYS A 580 -4.78 -20.80 30.55
N PHE A 581 -4.14 -20.77 29.39
CA PHE A 581 -3.24 -21.81 28.92
C PHE A 581 -1.82 -21.24 28.90
N ASP A 582 -0.95 -21.69 29.82
CA ASP A 582 0.37 -21.06 30.01
C ASP A 582 1.41 -21.48 28.94
N GLN A 583 1.06 -22.41 28.04
CA GLN A 583 1.93 -22.74 26.91
C GLN A 583 1.82 -21.64 25.85
N LEU A 584 2.94 -20.98 25.60
CA LEU A 584 3.10 -19.95 24.57
C LEU A 584 3.81 -20.56 23.35
N ASP A 585 3.73 -19.91 22.20
CA ASP A 585 4.43 -20.32 20.99
C ASP A 585 4.04 -21.70 20.39
N TRP A 586 2.78 -22.12 20.53
CA TRP A 586 2.27 -23.32 19.86
C TRP A 586 1.61 -23.00 18.51
N GLY A 587 1.61 -23.96 17.58
CA GLY A 587 0.94 -23.79 16.28
C GLY A 587 0.57 -25.11 15.63
N GLU A 588 0.44 -25.09 14.30
CA GLU A 588 0.10 -26.28 13.49
C GLU A 588 1.26 -26.69 12.57
N LYS A 589 2.47 -26.17 12.80
CA LYS A 589 3.68 -26.59 12.10
C LYS A 589 3.99 -28.06 12.41
N ASN A 590 4.61 -28.77 11.48
CA ASN A 590 4.99 -30.18 11.65
C ASN A 590 6.29 -30.31 12.48
N ASP A 591 6.23 -29.89 13.74
CA ASP A 591 7.36 -29.86 14.66
C ASP A 591 6.94 -30.16 16.12
N GLN A 592 7.84 -29.95 17.07
CA GLN A 592 7.60 -30.20 18.50
C GLN A 592 6.73 -29.13 19.18
N ARG A 593 6.42 -28.02 18.51
CA ARG A 593 5.52 -26.96 18.98
C ARG A 593 4.09 -27.13 18.45
N ASN A 594 3.83 -28.23 17.73
CA ASN A 594 2.50 -28.55 17.24
C ASN A 594 1.50 -28.75 18.39
N ILE A 595 0.37 -28.06 18.35
CA ILE A 595 -0.67 -28.13 19.39
C ILE A 595 -1.15 -29.55 19.65
N GLY A 596 -1.07 -30.48 18.70
CA GLY A 596 -1.45 -31.88 18.92
C GLY A 596 -0.50 -32.70 19.81
N VAL A 597 0.74 -32.24 20.02
CA VAL A 597 1.78 -32.97 20.79
C VAL A 597 2.33 -32.22 22.00
N ILE A 598 2.02 -30.93 22.18
CA ILE A 598 2.44 -30.21 23.39
C ILE A 598 1.69 -30.71 24.65
N ASP A 599 2.11 -30.24 25.82
CA ASP A 599 1.39 -30.47 27.07
C ASP A 599 0.11 -29.62 27.13
N HIS A 600 -1.04 -30.27 27.32
CA HIS A 600 -2.36 -29.65 27.39
C HIS A 600 -2.82 -29.33 28.81
N THR A 601 -1.94 -29.39 29.81
CA THR A 601 -2.29 -29.10 31.20
C THR A 601 -2.85 -27.68 31.33
N LEU A 602 -4.12 -27.59 31.76
CA LEU A 602 -4.80 -26.32 31.98
C LEU A 602 -4.39 -25.69 33.32
N SER A 603 -4.27 -24.37 33.34
CA SER A 603 -3.81 -23.60 34.50
C SER A 603 -4.99 -22.99 35.27
N THR A 604 -5.04 -21.66 35.36
CA THR A 604 -6.03 -20.93 36.15
C THR A 604 -7.35 -20.82 35.39
N ALA A 605 -8.45 -21.20 36.03
CA ALA A 605 -9.79 -20.91 35.53
C ALA A 605 -10.07 -19.41 35.66
N ILE A 606 -10.50 -18.79 34.56
CA ILE A 606 -10.80 -17.36 34.45
C ILE A 606 -12.28 -17.12 34.76
N ASP A 607 -13.16 -17.82 34.04
CA ASP A 607 -14.61 -17.72 34.22
C ASP A 607 -15.32 -19.00 33.74
N THR A 608 -16.63 -19.13 34.00
CA THR A 608 -17.47 -20.23 33.52
C THR A 608 -18.73 -19.72 32.83
N LEU A 609 -18.90 -20.13 31.57
CA LEU A 609 -20.02 -19.77 30.70
C LEU A 609 -21.20 -20.73 30.92
N HIS A 610 -22.25 -20.27 31.61
CA HIS A 610 -23.41 -21.10 31.95
C HIS A 610 -24.65 -20.89 31.06
N SER A 611 -24.88 -19.67 30.57
CA SER A 611 -26.14 -19.27 29.90
C SER A 611 -25.91 -18.94 28.43
N LEU A 612 -25.37 -19.90 27.69
CA LEU A 612 -25.08 -19.75 26.26
C LEU A 612 -26.36 -19.88 25.44
N VAL A 613 -26.42 -19.15 24.33
CA VAL A 613 -27.52 -19.22 23.35
C VAL A 613 -26.93 -19.61 21.99
N PRO A 614 -27.51 -20.56 21.24
CA PRO A 614 -27.03 -20.89 19.89
C PRO A 614 -27.09 -19.67 18.96
N GLU A 615 -26.15 -19.58 18.02
CA GLU A 615 -26.03 -18.49 17.06
C GLU A 615 -25.96 -17.09 17.71
N SER A 616 -25.17 -16.94 18.78
CA SER A 616 -25.05 -15.68 19.51
C SER A 616 -23.63 -15.39 19.98
N PRO A 617 -23.24 -14.10 20.06
CA PRO A 617 -21.94 -13.70 20.59
C PRO A 617 -21.88 -13.85 22.12
N VAL A 618 -20.69 -14.10 22.61
CA VAL A 618 -20.34 -14.15 24.03
C VAL A 618 -19.08 -13.31 24.20
N SER A 619 -19.08 -12.43 25.18
CA SER A 619 -17.93 -11.57 25.47
C SER A 619 -17.57 -11.67 26.94
N LEU A 620 -16.28 -11.82 27.22
CA LEU A 620 -15.74 -11.95 28.57
C LEU A 620 -14.67 -10.89 28.78
N ASN A 621 -14.81 -10.07 29.82
CA ASN A 621 -13.77 -9.11 30.17
C ASN A 621 -12.54 -9.83 30.73
N VAL A 622 -11.40 -9.66 30.06
CA VAL A 622 -10.11 -10.29 30.39
C VAL A 622 -9.04 -9.25 30.72
N SER A 623 -9.41 -8.00 30.96
CA SER A 623 -8.48 -6.90 31.28
C SER A 623 -7.60 -7.19 32.51
N SER A 624 -8.11 -7.95 33.49
CA SER A 624 -7.29 -8.37 34.65
C SER A 624 -6.29 -9.49 34.35
N ILE A 625 -6.45 -10.17 33.21
CA ILE A 625 -5.60 -11.28 32.76
C ILE A 625 -4.55 -10.77 31.77
N ILE A 626 -4.97 -9.94 30.82
CA ILE A 626 -4.10 -9.26 29.85
C ILE A 626 -3.81 -7.86 30.37
N ASN A 627 -2.71 -7.73 31.12
CA ASN A 627 -2.32 -6.46 31.76
C ASN A 627 -0.95 -5.94 31.27
N GLU A 628 -0.30 -6.68 30.38
CA GLU A 628 0.93 -6.28 29.69
C GLU A 628 0.93 -6.82 28.24
N PRO A 629 1.69 -6.21 27.33
CA PRO A 629 1.89 -6.75 25.99
C PRO A 629 2.50 -8.15 25.96
N GLY A 630 2.24 -8.89 24.88
CA GLY A 630 2.86 -10.19 24.62
C GLY A 630 1.88 -11.27 24.18
N GLU A 631 2.36 -12.51 24.15
CA GLU A 631 1.54 -13.66 23.77
C GLU A 631 0.67 -14.15 24.93
N TYR A 632 -0.59 -14.44 24.62
CA TYR A 632 -1.55 -15.03 25.54
C TYR A 632 -2.24 -16.22 24.89
N SER A 633 -2.41 -17.31 25.66
CA SER A 633 -3.21 -18.44 25.23
C SER A 633 -4.37 -18.71 26.19
N PHE A 634 -5.51 -19.08 25.62
CA PHE A 634 -6.73 -19.45 26.32
C PHE A 634 -7.16 -20.85 25.92
N ALA A 635 -7.93 -21.50 26.79
CA ALA A 635 -8.56 -22.78 26.49
C ALA A 635 -10.00 -22.84 27.00
N LEU A 636 -10.86 -23.56 26.28
CA LEU A 636 -12.25 -23.84 26.66
C LEU A 636 -12.42 -25.34 26.89
N ALA A 637 -12.89 -25.70 28.08
CA ALA A 637 -13.20 -27.08 28.43
C ALA A 637 -14.55 -27.20 29.14
N GLY A 638 -15.25 -28.31 28.93
CA GLY A 638 -16.51 -28.59 29.62
C GLY A 638 -16.29 -28.76 31.12
N LEU A 639 -17.19 -28.20 31.94
CA LEU A 639 -17.19 -28.38 33.39
C LEU A 639 -17.68 -29.78 33.77
N ASP A 640 -18.72 -30.25 33.09
CA ASP A 640 -19.21 -31.63 33.15
C ASP A 640 -18.80 -32.39 31.89
N SER A 641 -18.54 -33.70 32.01
CA SER A 641 -18.16 -34.52 30.85
C SER A 641 -19.26 -34.64 29.79
N ASN A 642 -20.50 -34.30 30.13
CA ASN A 642 -21.63 -34.27 29.21
C ASN A 642 -21.84 -32.89 28.55
N ASP A 643 -21.12 -31.85 28.98
CA ASP A 643 -21.21 -30.54 28.33
C ASP A 643 -20.60 -30.64 26.92
N HIS A 644 -21.36 -30.21 25.91
CA HIS A 644 -20.98 -30.18 24.51
C HIS A 644 -21.50 -28.90 23.85
N VAL A 645 -20.56 -27.99 23.58
CA VAL A 645 -20.81 -26.70 22.94
C VAL A 645 -19.82 -26.51 21.80
N THR A 646 -20.32 -25.95 20.70
CA THR A 646 -19.53 -25.67 19.51
C THR A 646 -19.47 -24.16 19.29
N PHE A 647 -18.26 -23.62 19.17
CA PHE A 647 -18.00 -22.23 18.85
C PHE A 647 -17.53 -22.09 17.39
N HIS A 648 -17.60 -20.89 16.84
CA HIS A 648 -16.93 -20.59 15.57
C HIS A 648 -15.41 -20.49 15.77
N SER A 649 -14.66 -21.02 14.81
CA SER A 649 -13.22 -20.79 14.67
C SER A 649 -12.97 -19.54 13.82
N ASN A 650 -11.79 -18.95 13.90
CA ASN A 650 -11.28 -17.97 12.93
C ASN A 650 -11.12 -18.56 11.50
N GLU A 651 -11.25 -19.88 11.34
CA GLU A 651 -11.36 -20.56 10.06
C GLU A 651 -12.80 -20.67 9.54
N ALA A 652 -13.78 -20.22 10.33
CA ALA A 652 -15.17 -20.15 9.91
C ALA A 652 -15.35 -19.05 8.85
N MET A 653 -14.93 -19.29 7.61
CA MET A 653 -15.33 -18.41 6.51
C MET A 653 -16.69 -18.85 5.97
N TYR A 654 -17.57 -17.86 5.76
CA TYR A 654 -18.80 -18.10 5.04
C TYR A 654 -18.45 -18.55 3.62
N ARG A 655 -18.76 -19.81 3.30
CA ARG A 655 -18.51 -20.42 1.98
C ARG A 655 -19.82 -20.96 1.46
N TYR A 656 -20.34 -20.41 0.36
CA TYR A 656 -21.59 -20.90 -0.22
C TYR A 656 -21.38 -22.16 -1.10
N ASP A 657 -20.20 -22.41 -1.70
CA ASP A 657 -19.73 -23.71 -2.25
C ASP A 657 -18.38 -23.53 -3.00
N ARG A 658 -18.09 -24.34 -4.03
CA ARG A 658 -16.89 -24.24 -4.90
C ARG A 658 -16.93 -23.03 -5.87
N ILE A 659 -18.06 -22.36 -6.00
CA ILE A 659 -18.36 -21.34 -7.00
C ILE A 659 -18.37 -19.93 -6.38
N TYR A 660 -18.51 -19.83 -5.06
CA TYR A 660 -18.77 -18.57 -4.36
C TYR A 660 -17.70 -18.22 -3.32
N PRO A 661 -17.20 -16.98 -3.29
CA PRO A 661 -15.97 -16.65 -2.58
C PRO A 661 -16.22 -16.16 -1.15
N TYR A 662 -15.13 -15.95 -0.41
CA TYR A 662 -15.13 -15.69 1.04
C TYR A 662 -15.32 -14.20 1.34
N THR A 663 -16.01 -13.87 2.44
CA THR A 663 -16.06 -12.50 2.96
C THR A 663 -15.02 -12.35 4.07
N PRO A 664 -14.13 -11.35 4.01
CA PRO A 664 -13.16 -11.11 5.06
C PRO A 664 -13.86 -10.66 6.37
N TYR A 665 -13.27 -11.02 7.51
CA TYR A 665 -13.63 -10.56 8.87
C TYR A 665 -15.12 -10.69 9.27
N PRO A 666 -15.69 -11.91 9.29
CA PRO A 666 -17.02 -12.09 9.84
C PRO A 666 -17.05 -11.81 11.36
N ALA A 667 -18.09 -11.10 11.80
CA ALA A 667 -18.32 -10.72 13.21
C ALA A 667 -18.49 -11.87 14.21
N TYR A 668 -18.39 -13.13 13.76
CA TYR A 668 -18.49 -14.32 14.59
C TYR A 668 -17.14 -15.00 14.82
N TRP A 669 -16.03 -14.45 14.32
CA TRP A 669 -14.71 -14.95 14.66
C TRP A 669 -14.38 -14.68 16.13
N PRO A 670 -13.64 -15.59 16.79
CA PRO A 670 -13.05 -15.27 18.07
C PRO A 670 -12.08 -14.09 17.92
N SER A 671 -12.11 -13.15 18.85
CA SER A 671 -11.25 -11.97 18.82
C SER A 671 -10.97 -11.44 20.23
N LEU A 672 -9.94 -10.62 20.35
CA LEU A 672 -9.81 -9.66 21.45
C LEU A 672 -10.23 -8.29 20.93
N SER A 673 -11.24 -7.67 21.54
CA SER A 673 -11.57 -6.27 21.29
C SER A 673 -10.96 -5.39 22.36
N PHE A 674 -10.59 -4.17 21.97
CA PHE A 674 -9.90 -3.23 22.83
C PHE A 674 -10.73 -1.96 22.97
N THR A 675 -10.87 -1.46 24.19
CA THR A 675 -11.48 -0.16 24.47
C THR A 675 -10.48 0.71 25.21
N PRO A 676 -9.96 1.78 24.59
CA PRO A 676 -9.02 2.67 25.26
C PRO A 676 -9.73 3.45 26.37
N SER A 677 -9.00 3.74 27.46
CA SER A 677 -9.43 4.77 28.39
C SER A 677 -9.63 6.11 27.68
N LEU A 678 -10.54 6.92 28.21
CA LEU A 678 -10.87 8.21 27.63
C LEU A 678 -9.65 9.15 27.51
N ASP A 679 -8.73 9.07 28.47
CA ASP A 679 -7.50 9.88 28.50
C ASP A 679 -6.54 9.53 27.34
N SER A 680 -6.67 8.33 26.76
CA SER A 680 -5.87 7.86 25.62
C SER A 680 -6.46 8.27 24.27
N VAL A 681 -7.64 8.89 24.25
CA VAL A 681 -8.31 9.36 23.04
C VAL A 681 -8.13 10.87 22.89
N ASN A 682 -7.73 11.31 21.70
CA ASN A 682 -7.54 12.72 21.35
C ASN A 682 -8.30 13.07 20.07
N ILE A 683 -8.51 14.36 19.83
CA ILE A 683 -9.01 14.87 18.55
C ILE A 683 -7.83 15.25 17.65
N VAL A 684 -7.80 14.64 16.45
CA VAL A 684 -6.85 14.95 15.38
C VAL A 684 -7.52 15.85 14.36
N LEU A 685 -6.94 17.05 14.20
CA LEU A 685 -7.37 18.04 13.23
C LEU A 685 -6.83 17.68 11.84
N THR A 686 -7.72 17.49 10.85
CA THR A 686 -7.35 16.97 9.52
C THR A 686 -7.36 18.05 8.44
N MET A 687 -8.39 18.90 8.41
CA MET A 687 -8.48 20.03 7.49
C MET A 687 -8.94 21.30 8.23
N PRO A 688 -8.39 22.48 7.92
CA PRO A 688 -7.21 22.71 7.07
C PRO A 688 -5.94 22.07 7.66
N GLN A 689 -5.00 21.69 6.79
CA GLN A 689 -3.72 21.13 7.23
C GLN A 689 -2.98 22.15 8.11
N ASN A 690 -2.24 21.67 9.11
CA ASN A 690 -1.47 22.53 9.99
C ASN A 690 -0.48 23.40 9.19
N ASP A 691 -0.34 24.67 9.57
CA ASP A 691 0.50 25.68 8.92
C ASP A 691 0.17 25.94 7.43
N SER A 692 -1.00 25.49 6.93
CA SER A 692 -1.40 25.75 5.55
C SER A 692 -1.75 27.23 5.30
N THR A 693 -1.59 27.70 4.06
CA THR A 693 -2.01 29.05 3.66
C THR A 693 -3.29 29.00 2.83
N ILE A 694 -4.31 29.73 3.25
CA ILE A 694 -5.62 29.81 2.61
C ILE A 694 -5.77 31.15 1.90
N VAL A 695 -6.07 31.10 0.60
CA VAL A 695 -6.35 32.31 -0.19
C VAL A 695 -7.82 32.69 -0.06
N LEU A 696 -8.08 33.89 0.46
CA LEU A 696 -9.41 34.50 0.53
C LEU A 696 -9.69 35.22 -0.79
N ARG A 697 -10.65 34.73 -1.57
CA ARG A 697 -11.15 35.38 -2.80
C ARG A 697 -12.55 35.90 -2.56
N GLY A 698 -12.87 37.07 -3.13
CA GLY A 698 -14.19 37.71 -3.02
C GLY A 698 -15.32 37.03 -3.80
N THR A 699 -15.31 35.70 -3.89
CA THR A 699 -16.41 34.90 -4.46
C THR A 699 -17.47 34.69 -3.38
N PRO A 700 -18.69 35.24 -3.54
CA PRO A 700 -19.75 35.08 -2.55
C PRO A 700 -20.11 33.60 -2.33
N GLY A 701 -20.17 33.17 -1.07
CA GLY A 701 -20.52 31.79 -0.70
C GLY A 701 -19.36 30.80 -0.66
N ASP A 702 -18.10 31.28 -0.72
CA ASP A 702 -16.91 30.44 -0.55
C ASP A 702 -16.65 30.18 0.95
N SER A 703 -16.23 28.96 1.30
CA SER A 703 -16.07 28.52 2.70
C SER A 703 -14.77 27.76 2.91
N ILE A 704 -14.34 27.66 4.16
CA ILE A 704 -13.22 26.84 4.61
C ILE A 704 -13.80 25.61 5.32
N LEU A 705 -13.42 24.42 4.84
CA LEU A 705 -13.77 23.17 5.50
C LEU A 705 -12.84 22.95 6.69
N PHE A 706 -13.43 22.90 7.88
CA PHE A 706 -12.80 22.41 9.10
C PHE A 706 -13.27 20.97 9.31
N GLN A 707 -12.32 20.06 9.50
CA GLN A 707 -12.57 18.64 9.69
C GLN A 707 -11.59 18.08 10.71
N TRP A 708 -12.08 17.15 11.52
CA TRP A 708 -11.31 16.46 12.54
C TRP A 708 -11.80 15.02 12.66
N ARG A 709 -11.09 14.22 13.43
CA ARG A 709 -11.48 12.87 13.82
C ARG A 709 -10.94 12.54 15.21
N LEU A 710 -11.48 11.51 15.85
CA LEU A 710 -10.85 10.93 17.03
C LEU A 710 -9.62 10.11 16.63
N THR A 711 -8.70 9.93 17.56
CA THR A 711 -7.53 9.06 17.41
C THR A 711 -7.89 7.58 17.31
N HIS A 712 -9.00 7.18 17.92
CA HIS A 712 -9.55 5.83 17.90
C HIS A 712 -11.03 5.89 17.49
N GLU A 713 -11.55 4.85 16.86
CA GLU A 713 -13.00 4.65 16.87
C GLU A 713 -13.46 4.30 18.29
N MET A 714 -14.59 4.87 18.70
CA MET A 714 -15.13 4.77 20.04
C MET A 714 -16.61 4.46 19.94
N ASP A 715 -17.07 3.49 20.72
CA ASP A 715 -18.51 3.20 20.87
C ASP A 715 -19.25 4.29 21.66
N TYR A 716 -18.51 5.16 22.35
CA TYR A 716 -19.07 6.29 23.07
C TYR A 716 -19.49 7.40 22.10
N ASN A 717 -20.81 7.62 21.99
CA ASN A 717 -21.35 8.71 21.19
C ASN A 717 -20.86 10.07 21.71
N VAL A 718 -20.07 10.77 20.89
CA VAL A 718 -19.81 12.20 21.05
C VAL A 718 -21.12 12.93 20.75
N ASN A 719 -21.62 13.72 21.70
CA ASN A 719 -22.89 14.45 21.54
C ASN A 719 -22.71 15.66 20.63
N SER A 720 -21.64 16.42 20.85
CA SER A 720 -21.30 17.62 20.08
C SER A 720 -19.81 17.94 20.17
N TYR A 721 -19.35 18.79 19.25
CA TYR A 721 -18.01 19.34 19.20
C TYR A 721 -18.10 20.86 19.23
N ILE A 722 -17.19 21.51 19.96
CA ILE A 722 -17.00 22.95 19.93
C ILE A 722 -15.75 23.24 19.10
N LEU A 723 -15.94 23.84 17.92
CA LEU A 723 -14.85 24.41 17.12
C LEU A 723 -14.58 25.84 17.58
N GLN A 724 -13.33 26.14 17.88
CA GLN A 724 -12.86 27.50 18.18
C GLN A 724 -11.78 27.91 17.18
N ILE A 725 -11.96 29.06 16.52
CA ILE A 725 -10.98 29.67 15.61
C ILE A 725 -10.58 31.03 16.17
N GLY A 726 -9.30 31.20 16.49
CA GLY A 726 -8.71 32.41 17.05
C GLY A 726 -7.84 33.16 16.04
N LEU A 727 -7.99 34.48 15.95
CA LEU A 727 -7.05 35.39 15.27
C LEU A 727 -6.33 36.26 16.31
N PRO A 728 -5.06 35.98 16.61
CA PRO A 728 -4.23 36.88 17.41
C PRO A 728 -4.02 38.21 16.67
N TYR A 729 -4.15 39.33 17.38
CA TYR A 729 -3.92 40.65 16.83
C TYR A 729 -3.30 41.60 17.86
N ALA A 730 -2.64 42.66 17.38
CA ALA A 730 -2.01 43.65 18.23
C ALA A 730 -3.05 44.57 18.89
N SER A 731 -3.22 44.47 20.20
CA SER A 731 -4.12 45.29 21.00
C SER A 731 -3.38 46.44 21.71
N ASN A 732 -4.14 47.39 22.28
CA ASN A 732 -3.63 48.52 23.08
C ASN A 732 -2.52 49.35 22.40
N GLY A 733 -2.68 49.66 21.11
CA GLY A 733 -1.71 50.46 20.36
C GLY A 733 -0.36 49.76 20.11
N GLY A 734 -0.37 48.41 20.03
CA GLY A 734 0.80 47.61 19.69
C GLY A 734 1.63 47.13 20.88
N ARG A 735 1.06 47.12 22.10
CA ARG A 735 1.75 46.76 23.35
C ARG A 735 1.38 45.39 23.91
N SER A 736 0.27 44.79 23.47
CA SER A 736 -0.19 43.46 23.88
C SER A 736 -0.77 42.72 22.67
N VAL A 737 -0.93 41.41 22.80
CA VAL A 737 -1.69 40.57 21.86
C VAL A 737 -3.03 40.24 22.51
N ASP A 738 -4.11 40.35 21.75
CA ASP A 738 -5.46 39.87 22.10
C ASP A 738 -5.94 38.95 20.96
N THR A 739 -7.03 38.21 21.15
CA THR A 739 -7.49 37.21 20.17
C THR A 739 -8.98 37.39 19.87
N LEU A 740 -9.33 37.54 18.59
CA LEU A 740 -10.73 37.45 18.13
C LEU A 740 -11.09 35.98 17.98
N TYR A 741 -12.32 35.60 18.31
CA TYR A 741 -12.77 34.20 18.23
C TYR A 741 -14.04 34.03 17.40
N ILE A 742 -14.07 32.98 16.60
CA ILE A 742 -15.29 32.31 16.15
C ILE A 742 -15.43 31.04 16.99
N GLU A 743 -16.61 30.81 17.57
CA GLU A 743 -16.92 29.60 18.30
C GLU A 743 -18.23 29.02 17.77
N THR A 744 -18.20 27.75 17.38
CA THR A 744 -19.35 27.06 16.78
C THR A 744 -19.47 25.67 17.38
N GLU A 745 -20.66 25.35 17.90
CA GLU A 745 -21.01 24.00 18.31
C GLU A 745 -21.62 23.22 17.13
N VAL A 746 -21.15 22.01 16.88
CA VAL A 746 -21.61 21.13 15.80
C VAL A 746 -21.76 19.69 16.27
N ASN A 747 -22.65 18.94 15.62
CA ASN A 747 -22.89 17.53 15.98
C ASN A 747 -22.09 16.54 15.11
N ASN A 748 -21.35 17.06 14.13
CA ASN A 748 -20.57 16.26 13.18
C ASN A 748 -19.08 16.60 13.31
N ASN A 749 -18.23 15.74 12.76
CA ASN A 749 -16.78 15.90 12.75
C ASN A 749 -16.24 16.87 11.67
N SER A 750 -17.13 17.69 11.10
CA SER A 750 -16.77 18.69 10.09
C SER A 750 -17.76 19.85 10.07
N VAL A 751 -17.26 21.02 9.67
CA VAL A 751 -18.04 22.25 9.50
C VAL A 751 -17.40 23.16 8.46
N ASN A 752 -18.24 23.81 7.66
CA ASN A 752 -17.80 24.85 6.74
C ASN A 752 -17.99 26.21 7.39
N ILE A 753 -16.90 26.98 7.51
CA ILE A 753 -16.92 28.36 8.01
C ILE A 753 -16.84 29.30 6.81
N SER A 754 -17.67 30.34 6.78
CA SER A 754 -17.69 31.26 5.64
C SER A 754 -16.37 32.02 5.57
N LYS A 755 -15.82 32.18 4.35
CA LYS A 755 -14.66 33.08 4.17
C LYS A 755 -14.99 34.52 4.53
N ASP A 756 -16.26 34.91 4.48
CA ASP A 756 -16.71 36.24 4.92
C ASP A 756 -16.52 36.42 6.44
N GLU A 757 -16.76 35.39 7.27
CA GLU A 757 -16.55 35.46 8.72
C GLU A 757 -15.06 35.63 9.07
N ILE A 758 -14.19 34.89 8.37
CA ILE A 758 -12.73 35.02 8.50
C ILE A 758 -12.27 36.42 8.04
N LEU A 759 -12.86 36.94 6.97
CA LEU A 759 -12.57 38.28 6.47
C LEU A 759 -13.02 39.35 7.47
N ASP A 760 -14.18 39.19 8.10
CA ASP A 760 -14.68 40.10 9.14
C ASP A 760 -13.72 40.17 10.34
N MET A 761 -13.15 39.04 10.77
CA MET A 761 -12.10 39.02 11.80
C MET A 761 -10.86 39.83 11.39
N LEU A 762 -10.39 39.69 10.14
CA LEU A 762 -9.25 40.46 9.63
C LEU A 762 -9.56 41.97 9.58
N VAL A 763 -10.78 42.33 9.15
CA VAL A 763 -11.25 43.72 9.08
C VAL A 763 -11.34 44.33 10.48
N GLU A 764 -11.87 43.60 11.46
CA GLU A 764 -11.98 44.03 12.85
C GLU A 764 -10.59 44.21 13.50
N ALA A 765 -9.69 43.24 13.29
CA ALA A 765 -8.30 43.30 13.72
C ALA A 765 -7.48 44.35 12.95
N LYS A 766 -8.02 44.93 11.87
CA LYS A 766 -7.38 45.92 10.99
C LYS A 766 -6.08 45.40 10.38
N VAL A 767 -6.06 44.13 10.00
CA VAL A 767 -4.94 43.45 9.32
C VAL A 767 -5.36 42.99 7.93
N LEU A 768 -4.41 42.90 7.00
CA LEU A 768 -4.67 42.43 5.62
C LEU A 768 -4.48 40.91 5.46
N GLN A 769 -3.86 40.28 6.46
CA GLN A 769 -3.50 38.88 6.51
C GLN A 769 -3.39 38.48 7.99
N GLY A 770 -3.57 37.20 8.28
CA GLY A 770 -3.52 36.69 9.65
C GLY A 770 -3.12 35.23 9.71
N GLU A 771 -2.38 34.88 10.76
CA GLU A 771 -2.15 33.52 11.21
C GLU A 771 -3.22 33.20 12.26
N PHE A 772 -4.06 32.21 11.98
CA PHE A 772 -5.16 31.77 12.82
C PHE A 772 -4.75 30.50 13.56
N GLU A 773 -5.20 30.36 14.79
CA GLU A 773 -5.15 29.11 15.55
C GLU A 773 -6.55 28.52 15.62
N TRP A 774 -6.70 27.22 15.48
CA TRP A 774 -7.99 26.56 15.63
C TRP A 774 -7.87 25.26 16.40
N ASN A 775 -8.92 24.97 17.15
CA ASN A 775 -8.95 23.84 18.07
C ASN A 775 -10.38 23.30 18.16
N VAL A 776 -10.52 22.02 18.53
CA VAL A 776 -11.83 21.36 18.63
C VAL A 776 -11.91 20.60 19.93
N THR A 777 -12.96 20.84 20.70
CA THR A 777 -13.28 20.11 21.93
C THR A 777 -14.47 19.19 21.70
N GLY A 778 -14.35 17.90 22.01
CA GLY A 778 -15.46 16.95 21.93
C GLY A 778 -16.15 16.79 23.29
N ILE A 779 -17.48 16.84 23.30
CA ILE A 779 -18.31 16.65 24.50
C ILE A 779 -18.99 15.29 24.39
N LEU A 780 -18.65 14.38 25.30
CA LEU A 780 -19.25 13.06 25.36
C LEU A 780 -20.66 13.09 25.95
N SER A 781 -21.42 12.02 25.72
CA SER A 781 -22.71 11.78 26.38
C SER A 781 -22.64 11.75 27.92
N THR A 782 -21.48 11.40 28.48
CA THR A 782 -21.20 11.46 29.93
C THR A 782 -20.99 12.89 30.45
N GLY A 783 -20.76 13.86 29.57
CA GLY A 783 -20.36 15.23 29.89
C GLY A 783 -18.85 15.42 30.06
N GLU A 784 -18.05 14.36 29.91
CA GLU A 784 -16.59 14.43 29.89
C GLU A 784 -16.09 15.00 28.55
N MET A 785 -14.90 15.61 28.56
CA MET A 785 -14.33 16.25 27.38
C MET A 785 -13.09 15.50 26.90
N VAL A 786 -13.01 15.31 25.58
CA VAL A 786 -11.85 14.71 24.92
C VAL A 786 -10.78 15.77 24.65
N SER A 787 -9.52 15.42 24.89
CA SER A 787 -8.36 16.31 24.73
C SER A 787 -8.20 16.85 23.31
N VAL A 788 -7.76 18.11 23.25
CA VAL A 788 -7.77 18.99 22.07
C VAL A 788 -6.36 19.15 21.52
N MET A 789 -6.16 18.85 20.24
CA MET A 789 -5.02 19.39 19.49
C MET A 789 -5.38 20.74 18.88
N SER A 790 -4.41 21.66 18.82
CA SER A 790 -4.55 22.95 18.13
C SER A 790 -3.67 22.95 16.89
N ASN A 791 -4.25 23.38 15.76
CA ASN A 791 -3.54 23.61 14.51
C ASN A 791 -3.56 25.10 14.17
N SER A 792 -2.69 25.51 13.27
CA SER A 792 -2.64 26.85 12.70
C SER A 792 -2.98 26.83 11.21
N PHE A 793 -3.44 27.96 10.67
CA PHE A 793 -3.42 28.23 9.24
C PHE A 793 -3.24 29.73 9.00
N SER A 794 -2.60 30.10 7.90
CA SER A 794 -2.43 31.49 7.49
C SER A 794 -3.42 31.88 6.41
N THR A 795 -3.75 33.17 6.30
CA THR A 795 -4.63 33.71 5.26
C THR A 795 -3.96 34.81 4.46
N VAL A 796 -4.23 34.86 3.15
CA VAL A 796 -3.84 35.96 2.26
C VAL A 796 -5.00 36.38 1.37
N ILE A 797 -5.09 37.67 1.06
CA ILE A 797 -6.11 38.22 0.15
C ILE A 797 -5.51 38.33 -1.25
N ASP A 798 -5.99 37.51 -2.18
CA ASP A 798 -5.71 37.57 -3.64
C ASP A 798 -4.23 37.81 -4.04
N ASP A 799 -3.27 37.15 -3.37
CA ASP A 799 -1.83 37.28 -3.66
C ASP A 799 -1.23 36.02 -4.32
N LYS A 800 -0.47 36.23 -5.40
CA LYS A 800 0.25 35.16 -6.15
C LYS A 800 1.61 34.80 -5.55
N ASN A 801 2.14 35.60 -4.63
CA ASN A 801 3.47 35.45 -4.03
C ASN A 801 3.39 35.19 -2.51
N TYR A 802 2.33 34.51 -2.05
CA TYR A 802 2.03 34.32 -0.63
C TYR A 802 3.17 33.64 0.17
N GLU A 803 4.01 32.82 -0.44
CA GLU A 803 5.18 32.20 0.23
C GLU A 803 6.21 33.23 0.73
N LEU A 804 6.30 34.42 0.10
CA LEU A 804 7.15 35.52 0.59
C LEU A 804 6.52 36.26 1.78
N THR A 805 5.27 35.95 2.11
CA THR A 805 4.45 36.69 3.07
C THR A 805 4.53 36.10 4.48
N PHE A 806 4.85 34.81 4.61
CA PHE A 806 5.00 34.09 5.89
C PHE A 806 6.34 33.33 5.91
N PRO A 807 7.43 33.97 6.36
CA PRO A 807 8.76 33.38 6.34
C PRO A 807 8.94 32.32 7.45
N ASP A 808 9.62 31.22 7.15
CA ASP A 808 9.83 30.11 8.11
C ASP A 808 10.88 30.42 9.21
N GLU A 809 11.68 31.48 9.03
CA GLU A 809 12.77 31.86 9.94
C GLU A 809 12.76 33.36 10.30
N TYR A 810 13.35 33.70 11.45
CA TYR A 810 13.65 35.10 11.79
C TYR A 810 14.91 35.55 11.06
N ARG A 811 14.84 36.67 10.34
CA ARG A 811 15.98 37.15 9.54
C ARG A 811 16.08 38.66 9.54
N LEU A 812 17.30 39.19 9.66
CA LEU A 812 17.62 40.59 9.37
C LEU A 812 18.42 40.66 8.07
N TYR A 813 17.92 41.43 7.10
CA TYR A 813 18.59 41.62 5.82
C TYR A 813 19.53 42.83 5.84
N ASN A 814 20.51 42.80 4.93
CA ASN A 814 21.31 43.98 4.64
C ASN A 814 20.43 45.12 4.16
N ASN A 815 20.66 46.32 4.69
CA ASN A 815 19.98 47.53 4.26
C ASN A 815 20.31 47.86 2.79
N TYR A 816 19.34 48.39 2.05
CA TYR A 816 19.54 48.81 0.66
C TYR A 816 18.91 50.19 0.39
N PRO A 817 19.61 51.11 -0.30
CA PRO A 817 21.01 51.00 -0.73
C PRO A 817 22.00 51.00 0.46
N ASN A 818 23.20 50.45 0.25
CA ASN A 818 24.33 50.54 1.20
C ASN A 818 25.66 50.55 0.39
N PRO A 819 26.40 51.68 0.35
CA PRO A 819 26.16 52.93 1.07
C PRO A 819 24.90 53.67 0.59
N PHE A 820 24.37 54.59 1.41
CA PHE A 820 23.15 55.36 1.10
C PHE A 820 23.27 56.87 1.36
N ASN A 821 22.38 57.64 0.72
CA ASN A 821 22.25 59.09 0.88
C ASN A 821 20.82 59.60 0.55
N PRO A 822 20.09 60.23 1.48
CA PRO A 822 20.16 60.09 2.94
C PRO A 822 19.28 58.93 3.44
N VAL A 823 18.63 58.17 2.56
CA VAL A 823 17.63 57.16 2.94
C VAL A 823 18.09 55.74 2.59
N THR A 824 17.87 54.81 3.51
CA THR A 824 18.01 53.36 3.29
C THR A 824 16.81 52.63 3.87
N THR A 825 16.54 51.45 3.33
CA THR A 825 15.50 50.54 3.83
C THR A 825 16.16 49.35 4.51
N ILE A 826 15.73 49.04 5.72
CA ILE A 826 16.10 47.84 6.47
C ILE A 826 14.93 46.86 6.37
N ALA A 827 15.19 45.66 5.87
CA ALA A 827 14.20 44.60 5.76
C ALA A 827 14.45 43.50 6.79
N TYR A 828 13.40 42.88 7.30
CA TYR A 828 13.49 41.75 8.22
C TYR A 828 12.26 40.83 8.15
N ASP A 829 12.49 39.55 8.42
CA ASP A 829 11.47 38.50 8.48
C ASP A 829 11.13 38.15 9.92
N LEU A 830 9.84 37.96 10.17
CA LEU A 830 9.30 37.44 11.41
C LEU A 830 8.51 36.17 11.13
N LYS A 831 8.92 35.05 11.73
CA LYS A 831 8.21 33.77 11.55
C LYS A 831 6.92 33.62 12.37
N ALA A 832 6.76 34.44 13.40
CA ALA A 832 5.63 34.39 14.33
C ALA A 832 5.36 35.79 14.90
N TRP A 833 4.21 35.99 15.54
CA TRP A 833 3.90 37.21 16.28
C TRP A 833 5.02 37.57 17.27
N SER A 834 5.59 38.76 17.10
CA SER A 834 6.83 39.13 17.78
C SER A 834 6.84 40.57 18.27
N ILE A 835 7.45 40.80 19.44
CA ILE A 835 7.83 42.12 19.91
C ILE A 835 9.16 42.48 19.24
N VAL A 836 9.13 43.47 18.35
CA VAL A 836 10.29 43.90 17.57
C VAL A 836 10.90 45.15 18.19
N ASN A 837 12.23 45.14 18.37
CA ASN A 837 13.01 46.31 18.73
C ASN A 837 14.15 46.53 17.72
N LEU A 838 13.96 47.45 16.77
CA LEU A 838 14.97 47.81 15.77
C LEU A 838 15.65 49.12 16.17
N GLN A 839 16.95 49.07 16.43
CA GLN A 839 17.72 50.18 17.00
C GLN A 839 18.94 50.52 16.15
N ILE A 840 19.26 51.82 16.05
CA ILE A 840 20.45 52.33 15.35
C ILE A 840 21.52 52.77 16.34
N PHE A 841 22.77 52.44 16.04
CA PHE A 841 23.95 52.74 16.84
C PHE A 841 25.05 53.41 16.02
N ASP A 842 25.84 54.26 16.67
CA ASP A 842 27.10 54.75 16.10
C ASP A 842 28.25 53.74 16.28
N ILE A 843 29.43 54.07 15.75
CA ILE A 843 30.63 53.23 15.84
C ILE A 843 31.13 53.02 17.29
N MET A 844 30.73 53.87 18.23
CA MET A 844 31.04 53.71 19.66
C MET A 844 30.00 52.86 20.40
N GLY A 845 29.00 52.31 19.69
CA GLY A 845 27.90 51.53 20.28
C GLY A 845 26.86 52.39 21.00
N ARG A 846 26.86 53.71 20.82
CA ARG A 846 25.84 54.59 21.42
C ARG A 846 24.56 54.51 20.60
N LYS A 847 23.43 54.24 21.25
CA LYS A 847 22.11 54.22 20.62
C LYS A 847 21.74 55.61 20.13
N LEU A 848 21.52 55.75 18.83
CA LEU A 848 21.15 57.00 18.16
C LEU A 848 19.64 57.19 18.13
N MET A 849 18.90 56.12 17.83
CA MET A 849 17.44 56.08 17.84
C MET A 849 16.91 54.64 17.84
N THR A 850 15.64 54.50 18.16
CA THR A 850 14.86 53.28 17.90
C THR A 850 13.97 53.56 16.69
N LEU A 851 14.06 52.71 15.67
CA LEU A 851 13.26 52.80 14.46
C LEU A 851 11.93 52.09 14.61
N GLU A 852 11.92 50.97 15.32
CA GLU A 852 10.71 50.19 15.57
C GLU A 852 10.74 49.62 17.00
N SER A 853 9.59 49.64 17.68
CA SER A 853 9.41 49.15 19.05
C SER A 853 7.93 48.77 19.27
N SER A 854 7.42 47.81 18.52
CA SER A 854 6.03 47.35 18.61
C SER A 854 5.93 45.84 18.45
N VAL A 855 4.77 45.30 18.83
CA VAL A 855 4.34 43.98 18.34
C VAL A 855 4.15 44.05 16.82
N LYS A 856 4.61 43.03 16.10
CA LYS A 856 4.47 42.86 14.65
C LYS A 856 3.97 41.46 14.34
N ALA A 857 3.10 41.37 13.33
CA ALA A 857 2.62 40.11 12.78
C ALA A 857 3.75 39.31 12.11
N PRO A 858 3.61 37.99 11.95
CA PRO A 858 4.47 37.22 11.07
C PRO A 858 4.50 37.85 9.66
N GLY A 859 5.67 37.83 9.03
CA GLY A 859 5.84 38.28 7.66
C GLY A 859 7.12 39.06 7.38
N HIS A 860 7.22 39.57 6.15
CA HIS A 860 8.33 40.38 5.68
C HIS A 860 8.07 41.88 5.93
N HIS A 861 8.94 42.52 6.70
CA HIS A 861 8.77 43.90 7.17
C HIS A 861 9.88 44.81 6.65
N TYR A 862 9.54 46.07 6.45
CA TYR A 862 10.49 47.11 6.04
C TYR A 862 10.44 48.29 7.01
N THR A 863 11.59 48.86 7.31
CA THR A 863 11.68 50.10 8.08
C THR A 863 12.74 51.02 7.46
N MET A 864 12.34 52.26 7.17
CA MET A 864 13.23 53.23 6.54
C MET A 864 13.99 54.04 7.59
N TRP A 865 15.27 54.29 7.31
CA TRP A 865 16.06 55.27 8.06
C TRP A 865 16.56 56.38 7.14
N ASN A 866 16.33 57.63 7.53
CA ASN A 866 16.69 58.83 6.78
C ASN A 866 18.03 59.46 7.23
N GLY A 867 18.85 58.68 7.95
CA GLY A 867 20.15 59.14 8.43
C GLY A 867 20.08 60.24 9.48
N LYS A 868 18.98 60.33 10.25
CA LYS A 868 18.84 61.27 11.38
C LYS A 868 18.89 60.56 12.72
N ASN A 869 19.27 61.26 13.79
CA ASN A 869 19.11 60.76 15.15
C ASN A 869 17.73 61.09 15.73
N SER A 870 17.48 60.64 16.96
CA SER A 870 16.24 60.89 17.72
C SER A 870 15.87 62.37 17.94
N LYS A 871 16.82 63.29 17.74
CA LYS A 871 16.59 64.76 17.82
C LYS A 871 16.38 65.41 16.45
N GLY A 872 16.32 64.62 15.38
CA GLY A 872 16.11 65.09 14.00
C GLY A 872 17.37 65.64 13.31
N PHE A 873 18.55 65.57 13.94
CA PHE A 873 19.80 66.03 13.34
C PHE A 873 20.35 64.99 12.35
N GLN A 874 20.83 65.47 11.20
CA GLN A 874 21.46 64.63 10.19
C GLN A 874 22.78 64.04 10.71
N MET A 875 22.98 62.75 10.50
CA MET A 875 24.20 62.03 10.84
C MET A 875 25.30 62.33 9.82
N ALA A 876 26.56 62.27 10.26
CA ALA A 876 27.73 62.45 9.39
C ALA A 876 27.94 61.23 8.48
N SER A 877 28.64 61.40 7.36
CA SER A 877 29.13 60.27 6.57
C SER A 877 29.99 59.35 7.44
N GLY A 878 29.80 58.04 7.34
CA GLY A 878 30.47 57.08 8.21
C GLY A 878 29.73 55.76 8.34
N VAL A 879 30.30 54.87 9.16
CA VAL A 879 29.74 53.54 9.46
C VAL A 879 28.82 53.62 10.68
N TYR A 880 27.67 52.98 10.57
CA TYR A 880 26.65 52.83 11.61
C TYR A 880 26.22 51.37 11.70
N PHE A 881 25.57 51.00 12.79
CA PHE A 881 25.04 49.66 13.01
C PHE A 881 23.54 49.73 13.28
N TYR A 882 22.82 48.71 12.85
CA TYR A 882 21.44 48.49 13.23
C TYR A 882 21.32 47.11 13.87
N ARG A 883 20.52 47.03 14.94
CA ARG A 883 20.25 45.80 15.68
C ARG A 883 18.77 45.54 15.69
N LEU A 884 18.39 44.35 15.25
CA LEU A 884 17.05 43.80 15.45
C LEU A 884 17.09 42.88 16.67
N THR A 885 16.22 43.11 17.63
CA THR A 885 15.90 42.17 18.72
C THR A 885 14.43 41.79 18.58
N VAL A 886 14.16 40.49 18.63
CA VAL A 886 12.84 39.90 18.45
C VAL A 886 12.55 39.05 19.67
N GLU A 887 11.46 39.33 20.36
CA GLU A 887 10.94 38.53 21.48
C GLU A 887 9.61 37.90 21.07
N ASN A 888 9.36 36.66 21.49
CA ASN A 888 8.07 36.00 21.25
C ASN A 888 6.96 36.77 21.98
N ALA A 889 5.90 37.15 21.27
CA ALA A 889 4.89 38.07 21.79
C ALA A 889 4.04 37.49 22.94
N ILE A 890 4.00 36.16 23.10
CA ILE A 890 3.24 35.47 24.14
C ILE A 890 4.12 35.21 25.37
N THR A 891 5.30 34.62 25.18
CA THR A 891 6.18 34.19 26.28
C THR A 891 7.16 35.27 26.76
N GLY A 892 7.35 36.35 25.98
CA GLY A 892 8.35 37.39 26.23
C GLY A 892 9.80 36.93 26.13
N LYS A 893 10.06 35.68 25.69
CA LYS A 893 11.41 35.15 25.55
C LYS A 893 12.07 35.71 24.28
N ASN A 894 13.33 36.10 24.38
CA ASN A 894 14.13 36.52 23.23
C ASN A 894 14.28 35.36 22.23
N ALA A 895 13.79 35.57 21.01
CA ALA A 895 13.75 34.58 19.95
C ALA A 895 14.85 34.80 18.90
N TYR A 896 15.23 36.05 18.64
CA TYR A 896 16.25 36.39 17.66
C TYR A 896 16.93 37.72 17.98
N THR A 897 18.24 37.79 17.80
CA THR A 897 18.98 39.07 17.83
C THR A 897 20.06 39.06 16.78
N LYS A 898 20.08 40.09 15.91
CA LYS A 898 21.08 40.26 14.87
C LYS A 898 21.50 41.72 14.74
N VAL A 899 22.79 41.93 14.47
CA VAL A 899 23.38 43.24 14.22
C VAL A 899 23.97 43.23 12.82
N GLU A 900 23.73 44.29 12.07
CA GLU A 900 24.30 44.51 10.74
C GLU A 900 24.86 45.93 10.60
N LYS A 901 25.75 46.12 9.63
CA LYS A 901 26.45 47.39 9.39
C LYS A 901 25.87 48.13 8.19
N MET A 902 25.88 49.46 8.25
CA MET A 902 25.47 50.35 7.15
C MET A 902 26.38 51.57 7.04
N MET A 903 26.47 52.16 5.84
CA MET A 903 27.32 53.31 5.56
C MET A 903 26.53 54.48 4.97
N ILE A 904 26.65 55.65 5.58
CA ILE A 904 26.16 56.92 5.04
C ILE A 904 27.28 57.58 4.23
N ILE A 905 26.96 58.01 3.01
CA ILE A 905 27.81 58.90 2.20
C ILE A 905 27.02 60.17 1.91
N LYS A 906 27.66 61.33 2.01
CA LYS A 906 27.04 62.64 1.73
C LYS A 906 27.26 63.03 0.29
#